data_AF-A0A959UJW2-F1
#
_entry.id   AF-A0A959UJW2-F1
#
_cell.length_a   1.000
_cell.length_b   1.000
_cell.length_c   1.000
_cell.angle_alpha   90.00
_cell.angle_beta   90.00
_cell.angle_gamma   90.00
#
_symmetry.space_group_name_H-M   'P 1'
#
loop_
_entity.id
_entity.type
_entity.pdbx_description
1 polymer ?
#
loop_
_entity_poly.entity_id
_entity_poly.type
_entity_poly.pdbx_seq_one_letter_code
_entity_poly.pdbx_strand_id
1 'polypeptide(L)'
;MKKYLTTAIVVLLSTLLTGQTLLFEDFTANQMPPSGWSINGYPSQWSTKQTNNAGGTYPEAMFTWVSATSTSRLITSTIDVSAYDQVTIRFRHALDDYSGTGYSIGAAVSLSGGGWNTFWQVSPNTNISAEEVEVNLDVSVHNTLILSFFVTGNFYNLDYWYIDNIEVFSPYTTDASLTSLDVSNKIPVNKSVEGTIRNEGLSTISSLTINWKTGNEAIHSTDFTGLNIPYGETIDFTCDGGIYKPAGTYGLEVWIENVNGSPDQNSGNDMISKTIQVLEGVVVPKIPIFEEFTSSTCPPCATFNTSFVPWAETNHDDITLLKYQMDWPGNGDPYYTAEGGVRKSFYGVSWVPWLVADGSTIDTDMGLVQNAYNNAQSQTGMVKICSGFYLSGTNMTINSHFLPLTDISNVRIQVGVFEKVTTENTGTNGETEFHHVMMKMVPNASGTIAGFSEGVPYTLNQSVNLAGTNIEEFSDLGVVIFLQDNSTKQIYQSAYAEQNAVLTNNANLESLYVNGEPVVNFDPEVINYNVELPFGTVDIPEVFATSQDEQATVVFNSDFSLPGSVAINVYSSDFSTINTYTVNLSVSATYYLDLTVLLEGPFNGFGMNTKLNQAGLIPLSQPYTASPWNYTGTENVTTIPNSDIVDWLLIEVRDASLASGATASTTIARKAVFVKKNGKVVSMDGSSMPAFDIPFSENIFVVIRHRNHLDIMSNHALQNTEGVFEYNFSTSVNQIYGEDAGCSQLGSNTWAMSTGDPDGNNTINSNDIDVSWYLSAGNSGYSPADLNLNGQTDNRDKDDSVVPKIGKSSQVPE
;
A
#
# COMPACT_ATOMS: atom_id res chain seq x y z
N MET A 1 -12.97 -30.35 31.15
CA MET A 1 -13.16 -29.00 31.74
C MET A 1 -13.25 -28.01 30.59
N LYS A 2 -14.43 -27.43 30.41
CA LYS A 2 -14.74 -26.44 29.36
C LYS A 2 -13.90 -25.18 29.61
N LYS A 3 -13.04 -24.80 28.67
CA LYS A 3 -12.43 -23.46 28.66
C LYS A 3 -13.38 -22.54 27.91
N TYR A 4 -13.95 -21.58 28.62
CA TYR A 4 -14.72 -20.50 28.04
C TYR A 4 -13.76 -19.61 27.25
N LEU A 5 -13.97 -19.49 25.94
CA LEU A 5 -13.45 -18.37 25.16
C LEU A 5 -14.35 -17.18 25.49
N THR A 6 -13.81 -16.22 26.21
CA THR A 6 -14.45 -14.91 26.36
C THR A 6 -14.09 -14.11 25.12
N THR A 7 -15.04 -13.98 24.18
CA THR A 7 -14.96 -13.02 23.10
C THR A 7 -15.05 -11.63 23.72
N ALA A 8 -13.91 -10.95 23.85
CA ALA A 8 -13.91 -9.52 24.14
C ALA A 8 -14.41 -8.82 22.88
N ILE A 9 -15.69 -8.45 22.86
CA ILE A 9 -16.19 -7.41 21.97
C ILE A 9 -15.54 -6.12 22.48
N VAL A 10 -14.46 -5.71 21.82
CA VAL A 10 -13.94 -4.35 21.95
C VAL A 10 -14.97 -3.48 21.25
N VAL A 11 -15.90 -2.91 22.01
CA VAL A 11 -16.62 -1.72 21.58
C VAL A 11 -15.57 -0.62 21.59
N LEU A 12 -15.02 -0.29 20.43
CA LEU A 12 -14.30 0.96 20.23
C LEU A 12 -15.33 2.08 20.45
N LEU A 13 -15.39 2.62 21.67
CA LEU A 13 -15.81 4.00 21.85
C LEU A 13 -14.67 4.82 21.24
N SER A 14 -14.78 5.17 19.96
CA SER A 14 -13.95 6.20 19.36
C SER A 14 -14.39 7.52 19.97
N THR A 15 -13.83 7.88 21.13
CA THR A 15 -13.69 9.30 21.45
C THR A 15 -12.71 9.83 20.43
N LEU A 16 -13.22 10.33 19.29
CA LEU A 16 -12.46 11.18 18.39
C LEU A 16 -11.99 12.34 19.25
N LEU A 17 -10.73 12.32 19.66
CA LEU A 17 -10.10 13.49 20.27
C LEU A 17 -9.91 14.45 19.11
N THR A 18 -10.89 15.28 18.79
CA THR A 18 -10.62 16.45 17.96
C THR A 18 -9.67 17.39 18.74
N GLY A 19 -9.20 18.47 18.11
CA GLY A 19 -8.47 19.51 18.83
C GLY A 19 -9.20 19.99 20.11
N GLN A 20 -8.56 20.81 20.93
CA GLN A 20 -8.99 21.08 22.31
C GLN A 20 -10.50 21.36 22.46
N THR A 21 -11.25 20.38 23.00
CA THR A 21 -12.69 20.49 23.25
C THR A 21 -12.98 21.52 24.34
N LEU A 22 -13.83 22.49 24.01
CA LEU A 22 -14.25 23.59 24.89
C LEU A 22 -15.64 23.34 25.49
N LEU A 23 -16.49 22.60 24.77
CA LEU A 23 -17.80 22.14 25.20
C LEU A 23 -18.11 20.81 24.51
N PHE A 24 -18.61 19.83 25.26
CA PHE A 24 -19.25 18.63 24.73
C PHE A 24 -20.51 18.34 25.53
N GLU A 25 -21.62 18.07 24.85
CA GLU A 25 -22.90 17.68 25.45
C GLU A 25 -23.61 16.64 24.57
N ASP A 26 -23.87 15.47 25.15
CA ASP A 26 -24.55 14.33 24.53
C ASP A 26 -25.87 13.99 25.22
N PHE A 27 -26.32 14.82 26.16
CA PHE A 27 -27.56 14.68 26.94
C PHE A 27 -27.71 13.36 27.72
N THR A 28 -26.65 12.55 27.84
CA THR A 28 -26.64 11.26 28.59
C THR A 28 -26.93 11.42 30.08
N ALA A 29 -26.68 12.61 30.64
CA ALA A 29 -27.07 12.98 31.99
C ALA A 29 -28.60 13.08 32.19
N ASN A 30 -29.39 13.02 31.11
CA ASN A 30 -30.84 13.07 31.09
C ASN A 30 -31.41 14.30 31.82
N GLN A 31 -30.81 15.47 31.58
CA GLN A 31 -31.15 16.74 32.23
C GLN A 31 -31.44 17.82 31.17
N MET A 32 -32.58 18.52 31.28
CA MET A 32 -32.92 19.65 30.41
C MET A 32 -33.34 20.90 31.22
N PRO A 33 -32.71 22.07 30.99
CA PRO A 33 -31.46 22.22 30.24
C PRO A 33 -30.30 21.56 31.00
N PRO A 34 -29.19 21.23 30.31
CA PRO A 34 -27.97 20.81 30.97
C PRO A 34 -27.50 21.79 32.06
N SER A 35 -26.66 21.32 32.97
CA SER A 35 -26.18 22.17 34.07
C SER A 35 -25.43 23.38 33.54
N GLY A 36 -25.82 24.58 33.96
CA GLY A 36 -25.23 25.86 33.52
C GLY A 36 -25.82 26.41 32.22
N TRP A 37 -26.67 25.64 31.52
CA TRP A 37 -27.40 26.10 30.35
C TRP A 37 -28.72 26.76 30.78
N SER A 38 -29.33 27.50 29.86
CA SER A 38 -30.60 28.18 30.10
C SER A 38 -31.53 28.07 28.90
N ILE A 39 -32.83 28.27 29.11
CA ILE A 39 -33.80 28.35 28.04
C ILE A 39 -34.44 29.73 28.04
N ASN A 40 -34.47 30.38 26.88
CA ASN A 40 -35.20 31.62 26.68
C ASN A 40 -36.46 31.36 25.84
N GLY A 41 -37.63 31.61 26.43
CA GLY A 41 -38.93 31.35 25.81
C GLY A 41 -39.29 29.85 25.81
N TYR A 42 -40.51 29.51 26.24
CA TYR A 42 -41.07 28.16 26.17
C TYR A 42 -40.21 27.03 26.80
N PRO A 43 -39.75 27.15 28.06
CA PRO A 43 -38.90 26.13 28.70
C PRO A 43 -39.55 24.75 28.81
N SER A 44 -40.88 24.67 28.90
CA SER A 44 -41.60 23.40 28.96
C SER A 44 -41.59 22.60 27.65
N GLN A 45 -41.14 23.19 26.54
CA GLN A 45 -41.05 22.50 25.25
C GLN A 45 -39.69 21.87 24.97
N TRP A 46 -38.66 22.25 25.73
CA TRP A 46 -37.39 21.57 25.69
C TRP A 46 -37.39 20.44 26.72
N SER A 47 -37.03 19.23 26.28
CA SER A 47 -36.91 18.06 27.14
C SER A 47 -35.77 17.15 26.67
N THR A 48 -35.35 16.19 27.49
CA THR A 48 -34.55 15.06 27.02
C THR A 48 -35.46 13.92 26.55
N LYS A 49 -35.05 13.19 25.52
CA LYS A 49 -35.80 12.08 24.95
C LYS A 49 -34.94 10.82 24.86
N GLN A 50 -35.48 9.69 25.29
CA GLN A 50 -34.81 8.37 25.27
C GLN A 50 -34.88 7.74 23.87
N THR A 51 -34.33 8.44 22.88
CA THR A 51 -34.23 8.04 21.47
C THR A 51 -32.87 8.47 20.93
N ASN A 52 -32.54 8.00 19.73
CA ASN A 52 -31.33 8.37 18.99
C ASN A 52 -31.69 8.93 17.61
N ASN A 53 -32.77 9.72 17.52
CA ASN A 53 -33.30 10.20 16.25
C ASN A 53 -32.34 11.18 15.56
N ALA A 54 -31.55 11.95 16.30
CA ALA A 54 -30.45 12.78 15.78
C ALA A 54 -29.20 11.95 15.42
N GLY A 55 -29.17 10.64 15.67
CA GLY A 55 -28.08 9.75 15.30
C GLY A 55 -26.90 9.68 16.29
N GLY A 56 -27.08 10.14 17.53
CA GLY A 56 -26.12 10.01 18.63
C GLY A 56 -26.49 8.94 19.67
N THR A 57 -26.00 9.07 20.90
CA THR A 57 -26.28 8.11 22.00
C THR A 57 -27.47 8.61 22.80
N TYR A 58 -28.50 7.77 23.02
CA TYR A 58 -29.65 8.18 23.82
C TYR A 58 -29.23 8.50 25.28
N PRO A 59 -29.84 9.51 25.93
CA PRO A 59 -30.94 10.37 25.49
C PRO A 59 -30.46 11.63 24.75
N GLU A 60 -31.32 12.22 23.91
CA GLU A 60 -31.03 13.45 23.12
C GLU A 60 -31.88 14.65 23.57
N ALA A 61 -31.55 15.87 23.15
CA ALA A 61 -32.43 17.02 23.34
C ALA A 61 -33.60 16.99 22.34
N MET A 62 -34.78 17.41 22.80
CA MET A 62 -35.98 17.50 21.98
C MET A 62 -36.75 18.79 22.25
N PHE A 63 -37.05 19.56 21.20
CA PHE A 63 -38.06 20.61 21.23
C PHE A 63 -39.40 20.05 20.73
N THR A 64 -40.48 20.25 21.49
CA THR A 64 -41.84 19.80 21.15
C THR A 64 -42.73 20.96 20.72
N TRP A 65 -43.62 20.70 19.78
CA TRP A 65 -44.59 21.67 19.29
C TRP A 65 -45.44 22.34 20.39
N VAL A 66 -45.87 23.57 20.11
CA VAL A 66 -46.89 24.28 20.89
C VAL A 66 -47.62 25.27 20.01
N SER A 67 -48.90 25.53 20.27
CA SER A 67 -49.66 26.53 19.51
C SER A 67 -49.24 27.96 19.85
N ALA A 68 -48.11 28.42 19.30
CA ALA A 68 -47.61 29.78 19.44
C ALA A 68 -46.70 30.20 18.28
N THR A 69 -46.69 31.50 17.98
CA THR A 69 -45.71 32.11 17.06
C THR A 69 -44.72 32.94 17.85
N SER A 70 -43.47 32.50 17.94
CA SER A 70 -42.46 33.15 18.79
C SER A 70 -41.04 32.73 18.43
N THR A 71 -40.09 32.93 19.35
CA THR A 71 -38.75 32.37 19.30
C THR A 71 -38.44 31.70 20.64
N SER A 72 -37.91 30.48 20.59
CA SER A 72 -37.41 29.74 21.75
C SER A 72 -35.94 29.39 21.51
N ARG A 73 -35.13 29.45 22.57
CA ARG A 73 -33.69 29.19 22.52
C ARG A 73 -33.27 28.27 23.65
N LEU A 74 -32.59 27.18 23.32
CA LEU A 74 -31.71 26.47 24.25
C LEU A 74 -30.32 27.12 24.17
N ILE A 75 -29.79 27.57 25.30
CA ILE A 75 -28.60 28.44 25.37
C ILE A 75 -27.55 27.79 26.28
N THR A 76 -26.33 27.66 25.79
CA THR A 76 -25.21 27.08 26.54
C THR A 76 -24.74 27.98 27.69
N SER A 77 -23.90 27.44 28.56
CA SER A 77 -23.04 28.27 29.40
C SER A 77 -22.06 29.08 28.54
N THR A 78 -21.48 30.14 29.12
CA THR A 78 -20.40 30.89 28.49
C THR A 78 -19.16 30.02 28.32
N ILE A 79 -18.60 30.02 27.11
CA ILE A 79 -17.37 29.35 26.72
C ILE A 79 -16.27 30.40 26.61
N ASP A 80 -15.12 30.16 27.22
CA ASP A 80 -13.93 31.01 27.07
C ASP A 80 -13.22 30.64 25.76
N VAL A 81 -13.09 31.63 24.88
CA VAL A 81 -12.42 31.47 23.57
C VAL A 81 -11.23 32.41 23.42
N SER A 82 -10.83 33.10 24.49
CA SER A 82 -9.78 34.14 24.45
C SER A 82 -8.39 33.66 24.01
N ALA A 83 -8.18 32.34 23.98
CA ALA A 83 -6.92 31.72 23.57
C ALA A 83 -6.90 31.24 22.12
N TYR A 84 -8.00 31.40 21.36
CA TYR A 84 -8.15 30.82 20.02
C TYR A 84 -8.51 31.88 18.99
N ASP A 85 -7.97 31.73 17.78
CA ASP A 85 -8.38 32.54 16.64
C ASP A 85 -9.62 31.98 15.96
N GLN A 86 -9.83 30.66 16.04
CA GLN A 86 -10.94 29.94 15.45
C GLN A 86 -11.44 28.83 16.37
N VAL A 87 -12.74 28.58 16.31
CA VAL A 87 -13.40 27.41 16.92
C VAL A 87 -14.37 26.78 15.93
N THR A 88 -14.47 25.46 15.96
CA THR A 88 -15.49 24.72 15.22
C THR A 88 -16.65 24.39 16.15
N ILE A 89 -17.87 24.52 15.62
CA ILE A 89 -19.09 24.02 16.24
C ILE A 89 -19.60 22.86 15.40
N ARG A 90 -19.76 21.70 16.04
CA ARG A 90 -20.28 20.47 15.44
C ARG A 90 -21.48 20.01 16.25
N PHE A 91 -22.56 19.59 15.60
CA PHE A 91 -23.72 19.00 16.27
C PHE A 91 -24.54 18.14 15.32
N ARG A 92 -25.27 17.18 15.87
CA ARG A 92 -26.24 16.38 15.12
C ARG A 92 -27.66 16.82 15.37
N HIS A 93 -28.52 16.71 14.36
CA HIS A 93 -29.95 16.96 14.54
C HIS A 93 -30.82 16.11 13.61
N ALA A 94 -32.10 16.01 13.95
CA ALA A 94 -33.15 15.48 13.10
C ALA A 94 -34.45 16.25 13.34
N LEU A 95 -35.34 16.30 12.36
CA LEU A 95 -36.60 17.05 12.43
C LEU A 95 -37.77 16.19 11.98
N ASP A 96 -38.79 16.12 12.82
CA ASP A 96 -40.13 15.65 12.49
C ASP A 96 -41.02 16.89 12.26
N ASP A 97 -41.34 17.15 11.00
CA ASP A 97 -42.11 18.29 10.52
C ASP A 97 -43.61 17.96 10.42
N TYR A 98 -44.46 18.95 10.70
CA TYR A 98 -45.91 18.80 10.63
C TYR A 98 -46.53 19.44 9.39
N SER A 99 -46.01 20.59 8.92
CA SER A 99 -46.70 21.41 7.90
C SER A 99 -45.82 22.00 6.81
N GLY A 100 -44.50 21.82 6.90
CA GLY A 100 -43.55 22.17 5.86
C GLY A 100 -43.39 23.66 5.56
N THR A 101 -43.93 24.58 6.37
CA THR A 101 -43.67 26.02 6.20
C THR A 101 -43.92 26.81 7.49
N GLY A 102 -43.41 28.04 7.58
CA GLY A 102 -43.83 29.02 8.60
C GLY A 102 -43.06 28.98 9.92
N TYR A 103 -41.97 28.22 9.98
CA TYR A 103 -40.98 28.26 11.06
C TYR A 103 -39.56 28.03 10.49
N SER A 104 -38.57 28.32 11.32
CA SER A 104 -37.17 27.99 11.07
C SER A 104 -36.56 27.40 12.33
N ILE A 105 -35.64 26.46 12.14
CA ILE A 105 -34.72 25.96 13.16
C ILE A 105 -33.33 26.50 12.83
N GLY A 106 -32.50 26.74 13.84
CA GLY A 106 -31.17 27.28 13.60
C GLY A 106 -30.27 27.25 14.81
N ALA A 107 -29.00 27.59 14.56
CA ALA A 107 -27.96 27.74 15.55
C ALA A 107 -27.29 29.12 15.40
N ALA A 108 -27.05 29.76 16.54
CA ALA A 108 -26.49 31.11 16.60
C ALA A 108 -25.49 31.24 17.75
N VAL A 109 -24.54 32.16 17.61
CA VAL A 109 -23.59 32.53 18.66
C VAL A 109 -23.76 33.97 19.11
N SER A 110 -23.47 34.24 20.38
CA SER A 110 -23.19 35.58 20.89
C SER A 110 -21.73 35.64 21.31
N LEU A 111 -20.97 36.56 20.70
CA LEU A 111 -19.54 36.73 20.93
C LEU A 111 -19.31 37.95 21.82
N SER A 112 -18.61 37.78 22.94
CA SER A 112 -18.21 38.85 23.88
C SER A 112 -19.35 39.79 24.32
N GLY A 113 -20.56 39.24 24.47
CA GLY A 113 -21.75 39.98 24.89
C GLY A 113 -22.45 40.77 23.77
N GLY A 114 -22.10 40.54 22.51
CA GLY A 114 -22.79 41.08 21.35
C GLY A 114 -24.17 40.45 21.09
N GLY A 115 -24.85 40.89 20.03
CA GLY A 115 -26.12 40.28 19.59
C GLY A 115 -25.95 38.84 19.07
N TRP A 116 -27.09 38.17 18.82
CA TRP A 116 -27.10 36.83 18.21
C TRP A 116 -26.69 36.90 16.73
N ASN A 117 -25.64 36.18 16.37
CA ASN A 117 -25.21 35.96 15.00
C ASN A 117 -25.57 34.52 14.61
N THR A 118 -26.43 34.37 13.61
CA THR A 118 -26.87 33.06 13.13
C THR A 118 -25.83 32.53 12.15
N PHE A 119 -25.29 31.34 12.40
CA PHE A 119 -24.29 30.70 11.54
C PHE A 119 -24.87 29.50 10.77
N TRP A 120 -25.99 28.95 11.23
CA TRP A 120 -26.74 27.92 10.52
C TRP A 120 -28.24 28.10 10.77
N GLN A 121 -29.06 28.03 9.72
CA GLN A 121 -30.52 28.11 9.83
C GLN A 121 -31.17 27.44 8.63
N VAL A 122 -32.20 26.65 8.89
CA VAL A 122 -33.05 26.01 7.88
C VAL A 122 -34.47 26.50 8.07
N SER A 123 -35.19 26.72 6.96
CA SER A 123 -36.64 26.91 6.95
C SER A 123 -37.26 25.65 6.35
N PRO A 124 -37.56 24.64 7.18
CA PRO A 124 -37.86 23.30 6.69
C PRO A 124 -39.16 23.27 5.90
N ASN A 125 -39.22 22.37 4.91
CA ASN A 125 -40.43 22.05 4.17
C ASN A 125 -40.87 20.58 4.23
N THR A 126 -40.10 19.77 4.95
CA THR A 126 -40.31 18.34 5.17
C THR A 126 -39.47 17.91 6.37
N ASN A 127 -39.59 16.64 6.77
CA ASN A 127 -38.73 15.99 7.74
C ASN A 127 -37.25 16.07 7.33
N ILE A 128 -36.38 16.23 8.32
CA ILE A 128 -34.93 16.15 8.13
C ILE A 128 -34.45 14.89 8.83
N SER A 129 -33.86 13.97 8.07
CA SER A 129 -33.21 12.77 8.63
C SER A 129 -32.00 13.18 9.48
N ALA A 130 -31.51 12.27 10.32
CA ALA A 130 -30.31 12.54 11.13
C ALA A 130 -29.14 13.03 10.25
N GLU A 131 -28.67 14.24 10.50
CA GLU A 131 -27.50 14.82 9.83
C GLU A 131 -26.59 15.54 10.83
N GLU A 132 -25.34 15.77 10.43
CA GLU A 132 -24.34 16.48 11.21
C GLU A 132 -24.05 17.84 10.57
N VAL A 133 -24.06 18.89 11.38
CA VAL A 133 -23.74 20.26 10.99
C VAL A 133 -22.41 20.64 11.60
N GLU A 134 -21.51 21.13 10.78
CA GLU A 134 -20.17 21.57 11.18
C GLU A 134 -19.89 22.96 10.61
N VAL A 135 -19.52 23.92 11.47
CA VAL A 135 -19.19 25.28 11.06
C VAL A 135 -17.98 25.80 11.83
N ASN A 136 -16.98 26.28 11.11
CA ASN A 136 -15.83 27.00 11.67
C ASN A 136 -16.18 28.50 11.81
N LEU A 137 -15.88 29.06 12.99
CA LEU A 137 -16.11 30.44 13.34
C LEU A 137 -14.82 31.15 13.72
N ASP A 138 -14.58 32.33 13.12
CA ASP A 138 -13.54 33.27 13.56
C ASP A 138 -13.92 33.90 14.90
N VAL A 139 -13.06 33.73 15.89
CA VAL A 139 -13.19 34.26 17.25
C VAL A 139 -11.97 35.08 17.67
N SER A 140 -11.06 35.41 16.74
CA SER A 140 -9.75 36.01 17.01
C SER A 140 -9.76 37.34 17.75
N VAL A 141 -10.87 38.08 17.70
CA VAL A 141 -11.06 39.35 18.42
C VAL A 141 -12.03 39.25 19.60
N HIS A 142 -12.37 38.02 20.02
CA HIS A 142 -13.41 37.74 21.00
C HIS A 142 -12.88 36.92 22.19
N ASN A 143 -13.39 37.20 23.39
CA ASN A 143 -12.98 36.49 24.60
C ASN A 143 -13.97 35.40 25.01
N THR A 144 -15.24 35.53 24.64
CA THR A 144 -16.28 34.59 25.06
C THR A 144 -17.24 34.27 23.93
N LEU A 145 -17.75 33.04 23.94
CA LEU A 145 -18.77 32.53 23.05
C LEU A 145 -19.94 31.96 23.88
N ILE A 146 -21.16 32.23 23.45
CA ILE A 146 -22.38 31.55 23.94
C ILE A 146 -23.09 30.99 22.72
N LEU A 147 -23.37 29.68 22.71
CA LEU A 147 -24.08 29.01 21.65
C LEU A 147 -25.58 28.92 21.98
N SER A 148 -26.43 29.05 20.97
CA SER A 148 -27.87 28.89 21.07
C SER A 148 -28.40 28.07 19.91
N PHE A 149 -29.19 27.05 20.23
CA PHE A 149 -30.09 26.37 19.30
C PHE A 149 -31.47 27.01 19.42
N PHE A 150 -32.10 27.35 18.31
CA PHE A 150 -33.33 28.13 18.32
C PHE A 150 -34.36 27.63 17.32
N VAL A 151 -35.62 27.78 17.71
CA VAL A 151 -36.79 27.65 16.84
C VAL A 151 -37.47 29.01 16.78
N THR A 152 -37.82 29.49 15.58
CA THR A 152 -38.53 30.75 15.38
C THR A 152 -39.67 30.61 14.38
N GLY A 153 -40.76 31.36 14.55
CA GLY A 153 -41.97 31.26 13.74
C GLY A 153 -43.08 30.50 14.46
N ASN A 154 -43.95 29.82 13.72
CA ASN A 154 -45.10 29.11 14.28
C ASN A 154 -44.70 27.70 14.77
N PHE A 155 -44.63 27.50 16.08
CA PHE A 155 -44.24 26.21 16.67
C PHE A 155 -45.28 25.11 16.50
N TYR A 156 -46.50 25.42 16.04
CA TYR A 156 -47.51 24.42 15.68
C TYR A 156 -47.14 23.68 14.39
N ASN A 157 -46.20 24.22 13.62
CA ASN A 157 -45.90 23.77 12.27
C ASN A 157 -44.81 22.68 12.20
N LEU A 158 -44.22 22.31 13.34
CA LEU A 158 -43.31 21.17 13.52
C LEU A 158 -43.91 20.22 14.55
N ASP A 159 -43.51 18.95 14.56
CA ASP A 159 -43.85 18.01 15.64
C ASP A 159 -42.73 17.93 16.68
N TYR A 160 -41.50 17.59 16.25
CA TYR A 160 -40.33 17.44 17.11
C TYR A 160 -39.03 17.87 16.43
N TRP A 161 -38.14 18.56 17.14
CA TRP A 161 -36.76 18.80 16.70
C TRP A 161 -35.78 18.18 17.70
N TYR A 162 -34.94 17.26 17.21
CA TYR A 162 -33.97 16.51 17.99
C TYR A 162 -32.56 17.06 17.78
N ILE A 163 -31.75 17.15 18.83
CA ILE A 163 -30.36 17.62 18.79
C ILE A 163 -29.51 16.75 19.71
N ASP A 164 -28.34 16.36 19.24
CA ASP A 164 -27.40 15.54 20.01
C ASP A 164 -25.93 15.82 19.63
N ASN A 165 -24.97 15.30 20.40
CA ASN A 165 -23.53 15.41 20.20
C ASN A 165 -23.07 16.86 19.90
N ILE A 166 -23.44 17.80 20.75
CA ILE A 166 -23.05 19.21 20.60
C ILE A 166 -21.60 19.37 21.04
N GLU A 167 -20.75 19.81 20.14
CA GLU A 167 -19.34 20.07 20.39
C GLU A 167 -18.93 21.49 19.97
N VAL A 168 -18.14 22.14 20.82
CA VAL A 168 -17.37 23.33 20.46
C VAL A 168 -15.92 23.03 20.78
N PHE A 169 -15.04 23.10 19.79
CA PHE A 169 -13.63 22.76 19.95
C PHE A 169 -12.76 23.68 19.11
N SER A 170 -11.48 23.78 19.43
CA SER A 170 -10.50 24.42 18.54
C SER A 170 -9.77 23.34 17.77
N PRO A 171 -9.94 23.23 16.42
CA PRO A 171 -9.24 22.20 15.64
C PRO A 171 -7.72 22.38 15.75
N TYR A 172 -7.00 21.28 15.53
CA TYR A 172 -5.55 21.37 15.37
C TYR A 172 -5.20 22.16 14.10
N THR A 173 -3.99 22.72 14.05
CA THR A 173 -3.56 23.47 12.87
C THR A 173 -3.29 22.56 11.67
N THR A 174 -2.85 21.33 11.91
CA THR A 174 -2.48 20.32 10.93
C THR A 174 -2.98 18.98 11.45
N ASP A 175 -4.06 18.45 10.86
CA ASP A 175 -4.72 17.20 11.29
C ASP A 175 -5.42 16.59 10.07
N ALA A 176 -5.13 15.34 9.79
CA ALA A 176 -5.72 14.55 8.74
C ALA A 176 -6.20 13.22 9.33
N SER A 177 -7.40 12.78 8.95
CA SER A 177 -7.94 11.50 9.40
C SER A 177 -8.06 10.51 8.26
N LEU A 178 -7.79 9.23 8.55
CA LEU A 178 -8.22 8.12 7.70
C LEU A 178 -9.70 7.84 7.97
N THR A 179 -10.57 8.15 7.01
CA THR A 179 -12.03 7.97 7.15
C THR A 179 -12.50 6.60 6.70
N SER A 180 -11.82 6.01 5.71
CA SER A 180 -12.16 4.71 5.14
C SER A 180 -10.91 3.99 4.61
N LEU A 181 -11.01 2.66 4.49
CA LEU A 181 -10.11 1.84 3.67
C LEU A 181 -10.94 1.10 2.62
N ASP A 182 -10.68 1.40 1.36
CA ASP A 182 -11.28 0.73 0.21
C ASP A 182 -10.47 -0.51 -0.20
N VAL A 183 -10.26 -1.39 0.79
CA VAL A 183 -9.60 -2.68 0.60
C VAL A 183 -10.54 -3.75 1.08
N SER A 184 -11.13 -4.51 0.16
CA SER A 184 -12.03 -5.63 0.50
C SER A 184 -11.42 -6.60 1.53
N ASN A 185 -12.25 -7.26 2.34
CA ASN A 185 -11.75 -8.28 3.29
C ASN A 185 -11.09 -9.48 2.59
N LYS A 186 -11.37 -9.66 1.30
CA LYS A 186 -10.80 -10.68 0.43
C LYS A 186 -10.21 -9.98 -0.78
N ILE A 187 -8.92 -10.16 -1.00
CA ILE A 187 -8.17 -9.47 -2.06
C ILE A 187 -7.41 -10.48 -2.93
N PRO A 188 -7.15 -10.14 -4.21
CA PRO A 188 -6.17 -10.87 -4.98
C PRO A 188 -4.75 -10.62 -4.43
N VAL A 189 -3.80 -11.42 -4.89
CA VAL A 189 -2.38 -11.11 -4.73
C VAL A 189 -2.09 -9.78 -5.42
N ASN A 190 -1.28 -8.93 -4.78
CA ASN A 190 -0.83 -7.64 -5.30
C ASN A 190 -1.93 -6.56 -5.42
N LYS A 191 -2.86 -6.50 -4.45
CA LYS A 191 -3.84 -5.41 -4.36
C LYS A 191 -3.24 -4.19 -3.65
N SER A 192 -3.29 -3.02 -4.28
CA SER A 192 -2.89 -1.75 -3.68
C SER A 192 -3.76 -1.38 -2.47
N VAL A 193 -3.19 -0.60 -1.56
CA VAL A 193 -3.88 -0.05 -0.41
C VAL A 193 -4.55 1.26 -0.82
N GLU A 194 -5.86 1.32 -0.67
CA GLU A 194 -6.71 2.43 -1.11
C GLU A 194 -7.65 2.87 0.02
N GLY A 195 -8.12 4.11 -0.01
CA GLY A 195 -9.07 4.63 0.98
C GLY A 195 -9.29 6.14 0.85
N THR A 196 -9.97 6.72 1.84
CA THR A 196 -10.32 8.15 1.85
C THR A 196 -9.75 8.84 3.08
N ILE A 197 -9.15 10.01 2.87
CA ILE A 197 -8.63 10.91 3.91
C ILE A 197 -9.53 12.14 4.01
N ARG A 198 -9.68 12.70 5.22
CA ARG A 198 -10.31 14.00 5.45
C ARG A 198 -9.35 14.96 6.14
N ASN A 199 -9.34 16.23 5.73
CA ASN A 199 -8.64 17.27 6.47
C ASN A 199 -9.45 17.71 7.70
N GLU A 200 -8.98 17.40 8.90
CA GLU A 200 -9.59 17.83 10.16
C GLU A 200 -8.87 19.06 10.75
N GLY A 201 -7.81 19.55 10.10
CA GLY A 201 -6.98 20.67 10.54
C GLY A 201 -7.24 21.98 9.79
N LEU A 202 -6.92 23.11 10.44
CA LEU A 202 -7.15 24.45 9.88
C LEU A 202 -6.29 24.76 8.64
N SER A 203 -5.11 24.15 8.53
CA SER A 203 -4.23 24.32 7.38
C SER A 203 -4.67 23.43 6.25
N THR A 204 -4.71 23.98 5.03
CA THR A 204 -4.88 23.17 3.82
C THR A 204 -3.77 22.11 3.75
N ILE A 205 -4.16 20.85 3.52
CA ILE A 205 -3.21 19.77 3.30
C ILE A 205 -2.69 19.86 1.86
N SER A 206 -1.37 20.00 1.76
CA SER A 206 -0.61 20.10 0.52
C SER A 206 0.29 18.89 0.26
N SER A 207 0.58 18.10 1.30
CA SER A 207 1.27 16.82 1.19
C SER A 207 0.90 15.87 2.34
N LEU A 208 0.96 14.57 2.08
CA LEU A 208 0.72 13.50 3.05
C LEU A 208 1.75 12.39 2.87
N THR A 209 2.15 11.74 3.96
CA THR A 209 2.85 10.44 3.91
C THR A 209 1.92 9.40 4.50
N ILE A 210 1.55 8.40 3.69
CA ILE A 210 0.72 7.28 4.14
C ILE A 210 1.60 6.04 4.23
N ASN A 211 1.57 5.40 5.38
CA ASN A 211 2.29 4.18 5.65
C ASN A 211 1.32 3.01 5.77
N TRP A 212 1.78 1.83 5.39
CA TRP A 212 1.05 0.59 5.63
C TRP A 212 2.00 -0.58 5.84
N LYS A 213 1.52 -1.62 6.51
CA LYS A 213 2.23 -2.91 6.60
C LYS A 213 1.26 -4.06 6.84
N THR A 214 1.74 -5.26 6.56
CA THR A 214 1.05 -6.50 6.89
C THR A 214 1.77 -7.27 8.00
N GLY A 215 1.14 -7.42 9.17
CA GLY A 215 1.74 -8.11 10.31
C GLY A 215 3.02 -7.42 10.86
N ASN A 216 4.11 -8.19 11.01
CA ASN A 216 5.38 -7.73 11.59
C ASN A 216 6.44 -7.35 10.55
N GLU A 217 6.01 -7.02 9.34
CA GLU A 217 6.91 -6.80 8.20
C GLU A 217 7.39 -5.35 8.08
N ALA A 218 8.21 -5.09 7.06
CA ALA A 218 8.66 -3.75 6.73
C ALA A 218 7.48 -2.81 6.43
N ILE A 219 7.68 -1.54 6.74
CA ILE A 219 6.70 -0.48 6.49
C ILE A 219 6.83 -0.06 5.03
N HIS A 220 5.73 -0.10 4.30
CA HIS A 220 5.59 0.53 3.00
C HIS A 220 5.12 1.97 3.20
N SER A 221 5.61 2.88 2.37
CA SER A 221 5.37 4.32 2.49
C SER A 221 5.10 4.93 1.13
N THR A 222 4.10 5.79 1.05
CA THR A 222 3.76 6.56 -0.16
C THR A 222 3.64 8.03 0.19
N ASP A 223 4.38 8.86 -0.53
CA ASP A 223 4.38 10.32 -0.39
C ASP A 223 3.48 10.97 -1.45
N PHE A 224 2.41 11.62 -0.99
CA PHE A 224 1.51 12.42 -1.82
C PHE A 224 1.93 13.88 -1.74
N THR A 225 2.11 14.53 -2.89
CA THR A 225 2.52 15.95 -2.97
C THR A 225 1.61 16.72 -3.92
N GLY A 226 1.56 18.06 -3.78
CA GLY A 226 0.74 18.91 -4.64
C GLY A 226 -0.75 18.84 -4.36
N LEU A 227 -1.13 18.39 -3.17
CA LEU A 227 -2.52 18.31 -2.73
C LEU A 227 -3.11 19.71 -2.47
N ASN A 228 -4.43 19.80 -2.45
CA ASN A 228 -5.16 20.99 -2.03
C ASN A 228 -6.45 20.54 -1.35
N ILE A 229 -6.34 20.12 -0.10
CA ILE A 229 -7.48 19.64 0.70
C ILE A 229 -7.77 20.70 1.76
N PRO A 230 -8.74 21.62 1.55
CA PRO A 230 -9.20 22.54 2.57
C PRO A 230 -9.77 21.82 3.78
N TYR A 231 -9.91 22.54 4.89
CA TYR A 231 -10.56 22.02 6.09
C TYR A 231 -11.94 21.42 5.77
N GLY A 232 -12.20 20.22 6.30
CA GLY A 232 -13.45 19.49 6.14
C GLY A 232 -13.59 18.69 4.85
N GLU A 233 -12.74 18.95 3.84
CA GLU A 233 -12.75 18.27 2.55
C GLU A 233 -12.05 16.91 2.60
N THR A 234 -12.36 16.05 1.63
CA THR A 234 -11.82 14.69 1.52
C THR A 234 -11.04 14.48 0.24
N ILE A 235 -10.20 13.44 0.22
CA ILE A 235 -9.54 12.93 -0.98
C ILE A 235 -9.39 11.41 -0.90
N ASP A 236 -9.53 10.74 -2.03
CA ASP A 236 -9.17 9.33 -2.16
C ASP A 236 -7.68 9.17 -2.44
N PHE A 237 -7.09 8.10 -1.92
CA PHE A 237 -5.68 7.76 -2.12
C PHE A 237 -5.51 6.33 -2.61
N THR A 238 -4.41 6.11 -3.31
CA THR A 238 -3.90 4.78 -3.67
C THR A 238 -2.40 4.79 -3.36
N CYS A 239 -1.96 3.91 -2.46
CA CYS A 239 -0.54 3.76 -2.16
C CYS A 239 0.21 3.09 -3.32
N ASP A 240 1.49 3.43 -3.45
CA ASP A 240 2.41 2.73 -4.34
C ASP A 240 2.60 1.28 -3.90
N GLY A 241 2.79 0.41 -4.88
CA GLY A 241 2.94 -1.03 -4.68
C GLY A 241 1.62 -1.74 -4.35
N GLY A 242 1.72 -2.99 -3.94
CA GLY A 242 0.57 -3.81 -3.58
C GLY A 242 0.86 -4.81 -2.46
N ILE A 243 -0.22 -5.33 -1.88
CA ILE A 243 -0.16 -6.39 -0.86
C ILE A 243 0.27 -7.69 -1.55
N TYR A 244 1.57 -7.86 -1.68
CA TYR A 244 2.21 -8.98 -2.35
C TYR A 244 2.45 -10.12 -1.36
N LYS A 245 1.44 -10.99 -1.20
CA LYS A 245 1.45 -12.09 -0.24
C LYS A 245 1.01 -13.42 -0.84
N PRO A 246 1.52 -14.55 -0.33
CA PRO A 246 0.89 -15.84 -0.55
C PRO A 246 -0.57 -15.84 -0.08
N ALA A 247 -1.35 -16.81 -0.55
CA ALA A 247 -2.72 -16.96 -0.09
C ALA A 247 -2.75 -17.23 1.43
N GLY A 248 -3.57 -16.48 2.17
CA GLY A 248 -3.55 -16.50 3.63
C GLY A 248 -4.33 -15.37 4.27
N THR A 249 -4.32 -15.30 5.60
CA THR A 249 -4.95 -14.23 6.38
C THR A 249 -3.89 -13.36 7.03
N TYR A 250 -4.02 -12.04 6.88
CA TYR A 250 -3.07 -11.06 7.34
C TYR A 250 -3.78 -9.91 8.06
N GLY A 251 -3.11 -9.32 9.04
CA GLY A 251 -3.52 -8.02 9.58
C GLY A 251 -2.90 -6.92 8.73
N LEU A 252 -3.72 -6.00 8.23
CA LEU A 252 -3.33 -4.78 7.53
C LEU A 252 -3.47 -3.60 8.49
N GLU A 253 -2.38 -2.86 8.68
CA GLU A 253 -2.35 -1.60 9.41
C GLU A 253 -2.00 -0.50 8.41
N VAL A 254 -2.82 0.56 8.34
CA VAL A 254 -2.61 1.73 7.47
C VAL A 254 -2.68 2.97 8.34
N TRP A 255 -1.72 3.89 8.22
CA TRP A 255 -1.72 5.13 8.98
C TRP A 255 -1.10 6.31 8.26
N ILE A 256 -1.52 7.51 8.66
CA ILE A 256 -0.90 8.78 8.26
C ILE A 256 0.34 9.00 9.14
N GLU A 257 1.49 9.25 8.53
CA GLU A 257 2.74 9.52 9.24
C GLU A 257 3.02 11.03 9.33
N ASN A 258 2.85 11.75 8.22
CA ASN A 258 3.13 13.17 8.12
C ASN A 258 2.04 13.89 7.32
N VAL A 259 1.74 15.11 7.74
CA VAL A 259 0.88 16.07 7.05
C VAL A 259 1.64 17.37 6.87
N ASN A 260 1.76 17.85 5.63
CA ASN A 260 2.56 19.03 5.29
C ASN A 260 4.03 18.96 5.77
N GLY A 261 4.61 17.74 5.81
CA GLY A 261 5.99 17.49 6.22
C GLY A 261 6.25 17.55 7.73
N SER A 262 5.20 17.56 8.56
CA SER A 262 5.29 17.43 10.02
C SER A 262 4.38 16.30 10.51
N PRO A 263 4.64 15.71 11.68
CA PRO A 263 3.75 14.72 12.26
C PRO A 263 2.33 15.28 12.44
N ASP A 264 1.33 14.43 12.21
CA ASP A 264 -0.05 14.76 12.51
C ASP A 264 -0.22 15.14 13.99
N GLN A 265 -0.99 16.19 14.28
CA GLN A 265 -1.19 16.65 15.65
C GLN A 265 -2.17 15.79 16.44
N ASN A 266 -2.93 14.93 15.75
CA ASN A 266 -3.95 14.07 16.29
C ASN A 266 -3.73 12.59 15.96
N SER A 267 -2.72 11.97 16.57
CA SER A 267 -2.43 10.54 16.36
C SER A 267 -3.57 9.53 16.65
N GLY A 268 -4.72 9.95 17.19
CA GLY A 268 -5.86 9.09 17.48
C GLY A 268 -6.73 8.73 16.27
N ASN A 269 -6.69 9.52 15.19
CA ASN A 269 -7.47 9.31 13.96
C ASN A 269 -6.60 8.92 12.75
N ASP A 270 -5.28 8.80 12.95
CA ASP A 270 -4.32 8.52 11.89
C ASP A 270 -4.40 7.09 11.35
N MET A 271 -4.96 6.12 12.09
CA MET A 271 -4.76 4.69 11.82
C MET A 271 -6.05 3.88 11.72
N ILE A 272 -6.15 3.06 10.66
CA ILE A 272 -7.15 2.00 10.53
C ILE A 272 -6.44 0.64 10.50
N SER A 273 -6.98 -0.34 11.22
CA SER A 273 -6.53 -1.73 11.19
C SER A 273 -7.64 -2.65 10.67
N LYS A 274 -7.29 -3.57 9.77
CA LYS A 274 -8.22 -4.50 9.12
C LYS A 274 -7.62 -5.90 9.03
N THR A 275 -8.46 -6.94 9.09
CA THR A 275 -8.03 -8.30 8.73
C THR A 275 -8.41 -8.56 7.29
N ILE A 276 -7.44 -8.96 6.48
CA ILE A 276 -7.61 -9.27 5.06
C ILE A 276 -7.28 -10.75 4.80
N GLN A 277 -7.89 -11.30 3.76
CA GLN A 277 -7.61 -12.63 3.24
C GLN A 277 -7.12 -12.49 1.80
N VAL A 278 -5.87 -12.85 1.56
CA VAL A 278 -5.29 -12.91 0.22
C VAL A 278 -5.68 -14.25 -0.40
N LEU A 279 -6.27 -14.22 -1.59
CA LEU A 279 -6.74 -15.39 -2.32
C LEU A 279 -5.93 -15.59 -3.59
N GLU A 280 -5.83 -16.84 -4.02
CA GLU A 280 -5.24 -17.21 -5.30
C GLU A 280 -6.24 -17.01 -6.44
N GLY A 281 -5.73 -16.64 -7.62
CA GLY A 281 -6.54 -16.49 -8.83
C GLY A 281 -7.20 -15.12 -8.97
N VAL A 282 -8.18 -15.04 -9.87
CA VAL A 282 -8.98 -13.83 -10.08
C VAL A 282 -9.90 -13.66 -8.87
N VAL A 283 -9.84 -12.50 -8.22
CA VAL A 283 -10.76 -12.10 -7.16
C VAL A 283 -11.54 -10.89 -7.64
N VAL A 284 -12.87 -10.97 -7.58
CA VAL A 284 -13.75 -9.84 -7.89
C VAL A 284 -14.69 -9.56 -6.72
N PRO A 285 -14.96 -8.29 -6.39
CA PRO A 285 -15.98 -7.96 -5.41
C PRO A 285 -17.36 -8.38 -5.91
N LYS A 286 -18.26 -8.67 -4.97
CA LYS A 286 -19.67 -8.94 -5.29
C LYS A 286 -20.37 -7.58 -5.47
N ILE A 287 -20.90 -7.34 -6.66
CA ILE A 287 -21.73 -6.19 -6.98
C ILE A 287 -23.20 -6.58 -6.79
N PRO A 288 -23.88 -6.10 -5.72
CA PRO A 288 -25.29 -6.37 -5.52
C PRO A 288 -26.13 -5.65 -6.58
N ILE A 289 -27.20 -6.32 -7.01
CA ILE A 289 -28.26 -5.67 -7.79
C ILE A 289 -29.43 -5.29 -6.87
N PHE A 290 -29.93 -4.07 -7.06
CA PHE A 290 -31.20 -3.60 -6.54
C PHE A 290 -32.22 -3.54 -7.67
N GLU A 291 -33.33 -4.25 -7.49
CA GLU A 291 -34.48 -4.23 -8.39
C GLU A 291 -35.65 -3.57 -7.66
N GLU A 292 -36.02 -2.35 -8.08
CA GLU A 292 -37.14 -1.61 -7.49
C GLU A 292 -38.39 -1.75 -8.38
N PHE A 293 -39.52 -2.10 -7.79
CA PHE A 293 -40.83 -2.03 -8.43
C PHE A 293 -41.53 -0.77 -7.93
N THR A 294 -41.86 0.11 -8.86
CA THR A 294 -42.26 1.49 -8.56
C THR A 294 -43.33 1.97 -9.55
N SER A 295 -43.86 3.18 -9.36
CA SER A 295 -44.85 3.76 -10.27
C SER A 295 -44.99 5.26 -10.09
N SER A 296 -45.09 6.02 -11.19
CA SER A 296 -45.37 7.46 -11.20
C SER A 296 -46.74 7.86 -10.62
N THR A 297 -47.61 6.89 -10.31
CA THR A 297 -48.89 7.13 -9.64
C THR A 297 -48.88 6.73 -8.16
N CYS A 298 -47.73 6.33 -7.61
CA CYS A 298 -47.54 5.87 -6.24
C CYS A 298 -46.84 6.93 -5.36
N PRO A 299 -47.56 7.67 -4.49
CA PRO A 299 -46.93 8.64 -3.58
C PRO A 299 -45.88 8.05 -2.62
N PRO A 300 -46.08 6.87 -2.00
CA PRO A 300 -45.03 6.28 -1.16
C PRO A 300 -43.76 5.93 -1.92
N CYS A 301 -43.85 5.66 -3.23
CA CYS A 301 -42.70 5.39 -4.08
C CYS A 301 -41.85 6.64 -4.25
N ALA A 302 -42.49 7.79 -4.53
CA ALA A 302 -41.82 9.08 -4.57
C ALA A 302 -41.10 9.38 -3.25
N THR A 303 -41.75 9.13 -2.10
CA THR A 303 -41.15 9.32 -0.77
C THR A 303 -39.91 8.44 -0.54
N PHE A 304 -39.89 7.20 -1.03
CA PHE A 304 -38.71 6.36 -0.91
C PHE A 304 -37.58 6.84 -1.83
N ASN A 305 -37.90 7.23 -3.06
CA ASN A 305 -36.94 7.68 -4.06
C ASN A 305 -36.17 8.94 -3.65
N THR A 306 -36.75 9.81 -2.82
CA THR A 306 -36.03 11.01 -2.32
C THR A 306 -34.76 10.67 -1.53
N SER A 307 -34.65 9.45 -1.00
CA SER A 307 -33.45 8.98 -0.29
C SER A 307 -32.71 7.88 -1.05
N PHE A 308 -33.45 6.97 -1.70
CA PHE A 308 -32.86 5.81 -2.35
C PHE A 308 -32.10 6.17 -3.63
N VAL A 309 -32.63 7.06 -4.47
CA VAL A 309 -31.96 7.46 -5.72
C VAL A 309 -30.65 8.20 -5.42
N PRO A 310 -30.59 9.24 -4.58
CA PRO A 310 -29.31 9.87 -4.22
C PRO A 310 -28.29 8.88 -3.64
N TRP A 311 -28.74 7.95 -2.78
CA TRP A 311 -27.86 6.92 -2.24
C TRP A 311 -27.31 6.00 -3.34
N ALA A 312 -28.16 5.58 -4.29
CA ALA A 312 -27.74 4.72 -5.40
C ALA A 312 -26.72 5.42 -6.31
N GLU A 313 -26.90 6.72 -6.59
CA GLU A 313 -25.95 7.52 -7.36
C GLU A 313 -24.59 7.67 -6.64
N THR A 314 -24.59 7.84 -5.31
CA THR A 314 -23.33 7.86 -4.53
C THR A 314 -22.60 6.51 -4.54
N ASN A 315 -23.33 5.39 -4.67
CA ASN A 315 -22.76 4.04 -4.64
C ASN A 315 -22.72 3.38 -6.04
N HIS A 316 -22.77 4.16 -7.12
CA HIS A 316 -23.05 3.63 -8.47
C HIS A 316 -21.98 2.67 -9.01
N ASP A 317 -20.73 2.82 -8.58
CA ASP A 317 -19.60 1.96 -8.98
C ASP A 317 -19.68 0.58 -8.32
N ASP A 318 -20.36 0.51 -7.17
CA ASP A 318 -20.40 -0.66 -6.31
C ASP A 318 -21.72 -1.44 -6.36
N ILE A 319 -22.74 -0.93 -7.06
CA ILE A 319 -24.05 -1.57 -7.19
C ILE A 319 -24.52 -1.60 -8.65
N THR A 320 -25.56 -2.39 -8.92
CA THR A 320 -26.41 -2.14 -10.08
C THR A 320 -27.85 -1.89 -9.65
N LEU A 321 -28.56 -1.08 -10.43
CA LEU A 321 -29.95 -0.69 -10.18
C LEU A 321 -30.78 -0.89 -11.46
N LEU A 322 -31.96 -1.45 -11.30
CA LEU A 322 -32.96 -1.54 -12.35
C LEU A 322 -34.36 -1.31 -11.79
N LYS A 323 -35.08 -0.31 -12.34
CA LYS A 323 -36.40 0.09 -11.83
C LYS A 323 -37.51 -0.33 -12.79
N TYR A 324 -38.47 -1.10 -12.30
CA TYR A 324 -39.59 -1.62 -13.07
C TYR A 324 -40.85 -0.81 -12.77
N GLN A 325 -41.36 -0.11 -13.78
CA GLN A 325 -42.60 0.65 -13.67
C GLN A 325 -43.83 -0.26 -13.70
N MET A 326 -44.72 -0.08 -12.72
CA MET A 326 -45.91 -0.90 -12.51
C MET A 326 -47.19 -0.24 -13.04
N ASP A 327 -48.10 -1.06 -13.55
CA ASP A 327 -49.42 -0.66 -14.07
C ASP A 327 -50.44 -0.27 -12.97
N TRP A 328 -49.97 -0.02 -11.75
CA TRP A 328 -50.77 0.38 -10.57
C TRP A 328 -49.83 1.03 -9.52
N PRO A 329 -50.35 1.76 -8.51
CA PRO A 329 -51.77 2.05 -8.19
C PRO A 329 -52.43 3.05 -9.16
N GLY A 330 -53.73 3.31 -9.00
CA GLY A 330 -54.46 4.25 -9.87
C GLY A 330 -54.51 3.79 -11.33
N ASN A 331 -54.16 4.66 -12.26
CA ASN A 331 -54.09 4.35 -13.69
C ASN A 331 -52.80 3.62 -14.10
N GLY A 332 -51.87 3.43 -13.15
CA GLY A 332 -50.54 2.88 -13.42
C GLY A 332 -49.57 3.87 -14.06
N ASP A 333 -48.31 3.46 -14.08
CA ASP A 333 -47.25 4.19 -14.76
C ASP A 333 -47.34 3.96 -16.28
N PRO A 334 -47.27 5.02 -17.12
CA PRO A 334 -47.35 4.89 -18.57
C PRO A 334 -46.19 4.09 -19.17
N TYR A 335 -45.08 3.95 -18.45
CA TYR A 335 -43.89 3.22 -18.90
C TYR A 335 -43.88 1.76 -18.46
N TYR A 336 -44.98 1.25 -17.90
CA TYR A 336 -45.15 -0.18 -17.65
C TYR A 336 -44.85 -1.02 -18.90
N THR A 337 -44.07 -2.09 -18.71
CA THR A 337 -43.81 -3.09 -19.76
C THR A 337 -44.30 -4.46 -19.31
N ALA A 338 -44.75 -5.27 -20.28
CA ALA A 338 -45.13 -6.66 -20.02
C ALA A 338 -43.96 -7.48 -19.44
N GLU A 339 -42.73 -7.13 -19.79
CA GLU A 339 -41.51 -7.75 -19.26
C GLU A 339 -41.29 -7.40 -17.78
N GLY A 340 -41.54 -6.16 -17.38
CA GLY A 340 -41.63 -5.77 -15.96
C GLY A 340 -42.72 -6.56 -15.22
N GLY A 341 -43.86 -6.80 -15.87
CA GLY A 341 -44.93 -7.66 -15.34
C GLY A 341 -44.51 -9.12 -15.11
N VAL A 342 -43.62 -9.67 -15.94
CA VAL A 342 -43.04 -11.01 -15.73
C VAL A 342 -42.12 -11.01 -14.51
N ARG A 343 -41.27 -9.98 -14.34
CA ARG A 343 -40.40 -9.84 -13.16
C ARG A 343 -41.21 -9.65 -11.88
N LYS A 344 -42.27 -8.83 -11.92
CA LYS A 344 -43.28 -8.68 -10.84
C LYS A 344 -43.82 -10.04 -10.41
N SER A 345 -44.25 -10.85 -11.38
CA SER A 345 -44.80 -12.19 -11.13
C SER A 345 -43.76 -13.16 -10.55
N PHE A 346 -42.51 -13.09 -11.02
CA PHE A 346 -41.41 -13.91 -10.54
C PHE A 346 -41.09 -13.66 -9.06
N TYR A 347 -41.10 -12.40 -8.63
CA TYR A 347 -40.87 -12.04 -7.23
C TYR A 347 -42.13 -12.10 -6.35
N GLY A 348 -43.33 -12.13 -6.95
CA GLY A 348 -44.60 -12.12 -6.21
C GLY A 348 -44.97 -10.73 -5.69
N VAL A 349 -44.55 -9.68 -6.39
CA VAL A 349 -44.77 -8.29 -6.01
C VAL A 349 -46.26 -7.98 -5.99
N SER A 350 -46.73 -7.50 -4.83
CA SER A 350 -48.16 -7.25 -4.57
C SER A 350 -48.48 -5.85 -4.06
N TRP A 351 -47.47 -5.03 -3.74
CA TRP A 351 -47.57 -3.59 -3.50
C TRP A 351 -46.33 -2.87 -4.05
N VAL A 352 -46.40 -1.55 -4.21
CA VAL A 352 -45.26 -0.68 -4.55
C VAL A 352 -45.23 0.50 -3.56
N PRO A 353 -44.04 1.00 -3.17
CA PRO A 353 -42.73 0.56 -3.63
C PRO A 353 -42.36 -0.83 -3.07
N TRP A 354 -41.62 -1.61 -3.85
CA TRP A 354 -41.12 -2.93 -3.45
C TRP A 354 -39.69 -3.08 -3.92
N LEU A 355 -38.79 -3.47 -3.02
CA LEU A 355 -37.37 -3.57 -3.30
C LEU A 355 -36.89 -5.01 -3.17
N VAL A 356 -36.05 -5.43 -4.13
CA VAL A 356 -35.36 -6.72 -4.10
C VAL A 356 -33.86 -6.43 -4.17
N ALA A 357 -33.10 -6.89 -3.19
CA ALA A 357 -31.65 -6.82 -3.16
C ALA A 357 -31.06 -8.23 -3.32
N ASP A 358 -30.22 -8.44 -4.35
CA ASP A 358 -29.61 -9.74 -4.67
C ASP A 358 -30.62 -10.91 -4.70
N GLY A 359 -31.81 -10.64 -5.23
CA GLY A 359 -32.88 -11.63 -5.40
C GLY A 359 -33.73 -11.87 -4.14
N SER A 360 -33.43 -11.19 -3.03
CA SER A 360 -34.20 -11.25 -1.78
C SER A 360 -35.02 -9.98 -1.57
N THR A 361 -36.30 -10.11 -1.25
CA THR A 361 -37.13 -8.94 -0.90
C THR A 361 -36.63 -8.31 0.41
N ILE A 362 -36.48 -6.99 0.40
CA ILE A 362 -36.24 -6.17 1.59
C ILE A 362 -37.29 -5.06 1.67
N ASP A 363 -37.58 -4.57 2.87
CA ASP A 363 -38.47 -3.41 3.01
C ASP A 363 -37.77 -2.15 2.45
N THR A 364 -38.56 -1.19 1.97
CA THR A 364 -38.10 0.09 1.40
C THR A 364 -37.66 1.03 2.50
N ASP A 365 -36.55 0.66 3.14
CA ASP A 365 -35.93 1.29 4.30
C ASP A 365 -34.42 1.44 4.03
N MET A 366 -33.88 2.65 4.19
CA MET A 366 -32.48 2.92 3.86
C MET A 366 -31.48 2.17 4.77
N GLY A 367 -31.86 1.85 6.00
CA GLY A 367 -31.04 1.02 6.88
C GLY A 367 -30.91 -0.42 6.36
N LEU A 368 -32.00 -0.98 5.82
CA LEU A 368 -31.98 -2.29 5.17
C LEU A 368 -31.23 -2.27 3.83
N VAL A 369 -31.35 -1.20 3.05
CA VAL A 369 -30.55 -0.99 1.82
C VAL A 369 -29.05 -1.00 2.15
N GLN A 370 -28.64 -0.20 3.14
CA GLN A 370 -27.24 -0.16 3.56
C GLN A 370 -26.75 -1.51 4.11
N ASN A 371 -27.59 -2.24 4.85
CA ASN A 371 -27.25 -3.58 5.32
C ASN A 371 -27.07 -4.58 4.16
N ALA A 372 -27.92 -4.53 3.15
CA ALA A 372 -27.79 -5.38 1.96
C ALA A 372 -26.49 -5.07 1.20
N TYR A 373 -26.18 -3.78 1.01
CA TYR A 373 -24.91 -3.32 0.45
C TYR A 373 -23.70 -3.83 1.24
N ASN A 374 -23.65 -3.57 2.55
CA ASN A 374 -22.55 -4.02 3.42
C ASN A 374 -22.37 -5.54 3.41
N ASN A 375 -23.48 -6.30 3.35
CA ASN A 375 -23.44 -7.76 3.26
C ASN A 375 -22.82 -8.23 1.93
N ALA A 376 -23.12 -7.56 0.82
CA ALA A 376 -22.54 -7.86 -0.48
C ALA A 376 -21.04 -7.52 -0.53
N GLN A 377 -20.64 -6.36 0.01
CA GLN A 377 -19.24 -5.92 0.11
C GLN A 377 -18.35 -6.88 0.93
N SER A 378 -18.94 -7.72 1.80
CA SER A 378 -18.22 -8.76 2.53
C SER A 378 -17.98 -10.06 1.72
N GLN A 379 -18.52 -10.15 0.51
CA GLN A 379 -18.51 -11.34 -0.34
C GLN A 379 -17.68 -11.12 -1.61
N THR A 380 -17.19 -12.22 -2.17
CA THR A 380 -16.56 -12.25 -3.49
C THR A 380 -17.60 -12.63 -4.53
N GLY A 381 -17.56 -11.98 -5.69
CA GLY A 381 -18.33 -12.40 -6.85
C GLY A 381 -17.88 -13.77 -7.35
N MET A 382 -18.80 -14.53 -7.93
CA MET A 382 -18.53 -15.89 -8.42
C MET A 382 -18.15 -15.93 -9.91
N VAL A 383 -18.33 -14.81 -10.62
CA VAL A 383 -18.07 -14.67 -12.06
C VAL A 383 -17.56 -13.25 -12.28
N LYS A 384 -16.50 -13.06 -13.05
CA LYS A 384 -16.12 -11.73 -13.56
C LYS A 384 -16.90 -11.45 -14.84
N ILE A 385 -17.48 -10.26 -14.96
CA ILE A 385 -18.27 -9.84 -16.12
C ILE A 385 -17.56 -8.65 -16.77
N CYS A 386 -17.23 -8.76 -18.05
CA CYS A 386 -16.79 -7.65 -18.90
C CYS A 386 -17.82 -7.51 -20.01
N SER A 387 -18.54 -6.38 -20.07
CA SER A 387 -19.64 -6.22 -21.02
C SER A 387 -19.60 -4.86 -21.67
N GLY A 388 -19.82 -4.84 -22.99
CA GLY A 388 -19.93 -3.64 -23.79
C GLY A 388 -21.25 -3.58 -24.56
N PHE A 389 -21.72 -2.39 -24.88
CA PHE A 389 -22.84 -2.22 -25.81
C PHE A 389 -22.65 -1.05 -26.78
N TYR A 390 -23.27 -1.14 -27.95
CA TYR A 390 -23.17 -0.13 -29.02
C TYR A 390 -24.56 0.13 -29.60
N LEU A 391 -24.82 1.39 -29.94
CA LEU A 391 -26.07 1.82 -30.57
C LEU A 391 -25.83 2.18 -32.04
N SER A 392 -26.71 1.68 -32.91
CA SER A 392 -26.80 2.08 -34.32
C SER A 392 -28.26 2.40 -34.66
N GLY A 393 -28.62 3.68 -34.56
CA GLY A 393 -30.01 4.11 -34.57
C GLY A 393 -30.75 3.48 -33.38
N THR A 394 -31.87 2.79 -33.64
CA THR A 394 -32.64 2.11 -32.60
C THR A 394 -32.16 0.69 -32.29
N ASN A 395 -31.12 0.18 -32.97
CA ASN A 395 -30.59 -1.15 -32.71
C ASN A 395 -29.45 -1.08 -31.71
N MET A 396 -29.58 -1.82 -30.62
CA MET A 396 -28.52 -2.03 -29.64
C MET A 396 -27.87 -3.40 -29.86
N THR A 397 -26.55 -3.44 -29.81
CA THR A 397 -25.76 -4.68 -29.75
C THR A 397 -25.06 -4.73 -28.39
N ILE A 398 -25.12 -5.87 -27.71
CA ILE A 398 -24.59 -6.09 -26.37
C ILE A 398 -23.66 -7.31 -26.45
N ASN A 399 -22.39 -7.12 -26.11
CA ASN A 399 -21.39 -8.18 -26.07
C ASN A 399 -20.94 -8.35 -24.63
N SER A 400 -21.27 -9.48 -24.02
CA SER A 400 -20.95 -9.77 -22.62
C SER A 400 -20.04 -11.01 -22.53
N HIS A 401 -18.94 -10.86 -21.83
CA HIS A 401 -17.93 -11.88 -21.57
C HIS A 401 -17.90 -12.20 -20.08
N PHE A 402 -17.82 -13.48 -19.77
CA PHE A 402 -17.91 -14.00 -18.43
C PHE A 402 -16.73 -14.92 -18.17
N LEU A 403 -16.02 -14.69 -17.06
CA LEU A 403 -15.03 -15.62 -16.53
C LEU A 403 -15.56 -16.21 -15.22
N PRO A 404 -16.10 -17.43 -15.24
CA PRO A 404 -16.54 -18.11 -14.03
C PRO A 404 -15.37 -18.44 -13.11
N LEU A 405 -15.53 -18.11 -11.83
CA LEU A 405 -14.54 -18.37 -10.77
C LEU A 405 -14.91 -19.60 -9.94
N THR A 406 -16.06 -20.23 -10.26
CA THR A 406 -16.54 -21.47 -9.66
C THR A 406 -17.54 -22.14 -10.60
N ASP A 407 -17.79 -23.42 -10.39
CA ASP A 407 -18.82 -24.16 -11.13
C ASP A 407 -20.23 -23.69 -10.73
N ILE A 408 -21.04 -23.28 -11.71
CA ILE A 408 -22.43 -22.85 -11.50
C ILE A 408 -23.34 -23.57 -12.50
N SER A 409 -24.19 -24.44 -11.96
CA SER A 409 -25.03 -25.35 -12.75
C SER A 409 -26.42 -24.79 -13.12
N ASN A 410 -26.94 -23.84 -12.35
CA ASN A 410 -28.28 -23.26 -12.55
C ASN A 410 -28.21 -21.74 -12.65
N VAL A 411 -27.73 -21.22 -13.78
CA VAL A 411 -27.63 -19.77 -14.00
C VAL A 411 -28.44 -19.31 -15.22
N ARG A 412 -29.12 -18.18 -15.03
CA ARG A 412 -29.73 -17.41 -16.11
C ARG A 412 -29.10 -16.03 -16.16
N ILE A 413 -28.62 -15.67 -17.33
CA ILE A 413 -28.11 -14.34 -17.63
C ILE A 413 -29.32 -13.47 -17.96
N GLN A 414 -29.58 -12.48 -17.11
CA GLN A 414 -30.60 -11.47 -17.31
C GLN A 414 -29.93 -10.20 -17.84
N VAL A 415 -30.50 -9.61 -18.88
CA VAL A 415 -29.99 -8.39 -19.49
C VAL A 415 -31.15 -7.39 -19.56
N GLY A 416 -31.00 -6.26 -18.88
CA GLY A 416 -31.99 -5.18 -18.86
C GLY A 416 -31.41 -3.92 -19.50
N VAL A 417 -32.09 -3.38 -20.50
CA VAL A 417 -31.84 -2.04 -21.02
C VAL A 417 -32.71 -1.07 -20.23
N PHE A 418 -32.10 0.00 -19.74
CA PHE A 418 -32.76 1.06 -19.01
C PHE A 418 -32.39 2.42 -19.57
N GLU A 419 -33.23 3.41 -19.31
CA GLU A 419 -32.90 4.82 -19.51
C GLU A 419 -32.48 5.41 -18.17
N LYS A 420 -31.37 6.16 -18.16
CA LYS A 420 -30.81 6.69 -16.92
C LYS A 420 -31.76 7.69 -16.30
N VAL A 421 -32.33 8.60 -17.09
CA VAL A 421 -33.30 9.59 -16.62
C VAL A 421 -34.46 9.71 -17.61
N THR A 422 -35.70 9.58 -17.12
CA THR A 422 -36.92 9.81 -17.91
C THR A 422 -37.75 10.92 -17.28
N THR A 423 -38.53 11.66 -18.09
CA THR A 423 -39.33 12.81 -17.63
C THR A 423 -40.75 12.84 -18.18
N GLU A 424 -41.08 12.06 -19.20
CA GLU A 424 -42.41 12.03 -19.82
C GLU A 424 -43.36 11.04 -19.14
N ASN A 425 -42.88 10.18 -18.25
CA ASN A 425 -43.69 9.21 -17.51
C ASN A 425 -44.31 9.74 -16.20
N THR A 426 -44.39 11.07 -16.04
CA THR A 426 -45.01 11.73 -14.87
C THR A 426 -46.45 11.29 -14.63
N GLY A 427 -46.80 11.13 -13.35
CA GLY A 427 -48.11 10.69 -12.92
C GLY A 427 -48.67 11.54 -11.78
N THR A 428 -49.35 10.91 -10.83
CA THR A 428 -50.01 11.60 -9.72
C THR A 428 -49.18 11.64 -8.43
N ASN A 429 -47.98 11.08 -8.41
CA ASN A 429 -47.18 10.97 -7.19
C ASN A 429 -46.29 12.19 -6.88
N GLY A 430 -46.13 13.11 -7.84
CA GLY A 430 -45.39 14.35 -7.67
C GLY A 430 -43.94 14.33 -8.16
N GLU A 431 -43.40 13.19 -8.59
CA GLU A 431 -42.09 13.11 -9.25
C GLU A 431 -42.15 13.75 -10.65
N THR A 432 -41.08 14.44 -11.04
CA THR A 432 -40.93 15.07 -12.37
C THR A 432 -39.88 14.41 -13.25
N GLU A 433 -39.04 13.56 -12.66
CA GLU A 433 -38.03 12.76 -13.32
C GLU A 433 -37.90 11.41 -12.62
N PHE A 434 -37.49 10.38 -13.34
CA PHE A 434 -37.37 9.02 -12.86
C PHE A 434 -36.05 8.42 -13.33
N HIS A 435 -35.42 7.64 -12.45
CA HIS A 435 -34.06 7.16 -12.66
C HIS A 435 -34.04 5.65 -12.95
N HIS A 436 -33.11 5.21 -13.78
CA HIS A 436 -32.84 3.79 -14.06
C HIS A 436 -34.07 2.98 -14.52
N VAL A 437 -34.94 3.58 -15.32
CA VAL A 437 -36.23 2.99 -15.73
C VAL A 437 -36.02 1.89 -16.77
N MET A 438 -36.45 0.67 -16.46
CA MET A 438 -36.33 -0.48 -17.34
C MET A 438 -37.20 -0.32 -18.59
N MET A 439 -36.56 -0.32 -19.75
CA MET A 439 -37.19 -0.15 -21.05
C MET A 439 -37.37 -1.47 -21.79
N LYS A 440 -36.41 -2.40 -21.64
CA LYS A 440 -36.43 -3.68 -22.35
C LYS A 440 -35.64 -4.76 -21.63
N MET A 441 -36.20 -5.95 -21.49
CA MET A 441 -35.42 -7.16 -21.13
C MET A 441 -34.96 -7.89 -22.39
N VAL A 442 -33.70 -8.33 -22.43
CA VAL A 442 -33.08 -8.96 -23.61
C VAL A 442 -32.63 -10.40 -23.27
N PRO A 443 -32.99 -11.41 -24.07
CA PRO A 443 -33.91 -11.34 -25.22
C PRO A 443 -35.37 -11.16 -24.78
N ASN A 444 -35.66 -11.42 -23.51
CA ASN A 444 -36.94 -11.20 -22.82
C ASN A 444 -36.73 -11.42 -21.30
N ALA A 445 -37.76 -11.19 -20.49
CA ALA A 445 -37.70 -11.30 -19.02
C ALA A 445 -37.40 -12.70 -18.45
N SER A 446 -37.37 -13.77 -19.27
CA SER A 446 -36.95 -15.10 -18.81
C SER A 446 -35.43 -15.27 -18.76
N GLY A 447 -34.68 -14.36 -19.38
CA GLY A 447 -33.22 -14.41 -19.51
C GLY A 447 -32.72 -15.55 -20.41
N THR A 448 -31.41 -15.65 -20.52
CA THR A 448 -30.71 -16.70 -21.27
C THR A 448 -30.17 -17.75 -20.29
N ILE A 449 -30.48 -19.04 -20.51
CA ILE A 449 -29.89 -20.13 -19.71
C ILE A 449 -28.42 -20.27 -20.09
N ALA A 450 -27.54 -20.34 -19.10
CA ALA A 450 -26.12 -20.62 -19.28
C ALA A 450 -25.65 -21.72 -18.32
N GLY A 451 -24.50 -22.31 -18.63
CA GLY A 451 -23.77 -23.21 -17.73
C GLY A 451 -22.37 -22.67 -17.58
N PHE A 452 -21.90 -22.55 -16.34
CA PHE A 452 -20.57 -22.04 -16.05
C PHE A 452 -19.74 -23.12 -15.39
N SER A 453 -18.54 -23.31 -15.95
CA SER A 453 -17.49 -24.13 -15.37
C SER A 453 -16.34 -23.23 -14.99
N GLU A 454 -15.75 -23.50 -13.82
CA GLU A 454 -14.64 -22.72 -13.30
C GLU A 454 -13.51 -22.57 -14.34
N GLY A 455 -13.06 -21.33 -14.55
CA GLY A 455 -11.97 -20.99 -15.47
C GLY A 455 -12.30 -21.12 -16.95
N VAL A 456 -13.53 -21.47 -17.33
CA VAL A 456 -13.94 -21.61 -18.74
C VAL A 456 -14.74 -20.37 -19.17
N PRO A 457 -14.17 -19.49 -20.02
CA PRO A 457 -14.86 -18.30 -20.49
C PRO A 457 -16.18 -18.61 -21.21
N TYR A 458 -17.16 -17.74 -21.03
CA TYR A 458 -18.43 -17.78 -21.73
C TYR A 458 -18.72 -16.42 -22.36
N THR A 459 -19.31 -16.41 -23.55
CA THR A 459 -19.68 -15.19 -24.27
C THR A 459 -21.16 -15.20 -24.61
N LEU A 460 -21.83 -14.07 -24.39
CA LEU A 460 -23.20 -13.82 -24.81
C LEU A 460 -23.23 -12.56 -25.68
N ASN A 461 -23.58 -12.73 -26.95
CA ASN A 461 -23.80 -11.62 -27.87
C ASN A 461 -25.30 -11.51 -28.15
N GLN A 462 -25.87 -10.33 -27.92
CA GLN A 462 -27.28 -10.05 -28.12
C GLN A 462 -27.44 -8.82 -29.01
N SER A 463 -28.53 -8.79 -29.78
CA SER A 463 -28.95 -7.61 -30.50
C SER A 463 -30.44 -7.42 -30.36
N VAL A 464 -30.87 -6.19 -30.12
CA VAL A 464 -32.27 -5.84 -29.91
C VAL A 464 -32.59 -4.54 -30.62
N ASN A 465 -33.74 -4.52 -31.30
CA ASN A 465 -34.30 -3.28 -31.82
C ASN A 465 -35.20 -2.68 -30.73
N LEU A 466 -34.87 -1.47 -30.31
CA LEU A 466 -35.57 -0.71 -29.28
C LEU A 466 -36.65 0.21 -29.88
N ALA A 467 -36.91 0.14 -31.19
CA ALA A 467 -38.02 0.88 -31.78
C ALA A 467 -39.36 0.48 -31.14
N GLY A 468 -40.11 1.48 -30.67
CA GLY A 468 -41.43 1.28 -30.04
C GLY A 468 -41.39 0.94 -28.56
N THR A 469 -40.25 1.03 -27.89
CA THR A 469 -40.17 1.13 -26.42
C THR A 469 -40.51 2.56 -25.98
N ASN A 470 -40.60 2.76 -24.66
CA ASN A 470 -40.87 4.07 -24.04
C ASN A 470 -39.60 4.91 -23.87
N ILE A 471 -38.59 4.73 -24.74
CA ILE A 471 -37.32 5.45 -24.62
C ILE A 471 -37.54 6.90 -25.09
N GLU A 472 -37.21 7.88 -24.26
CA GLU A 472 -37.27 9.31 -24.59
C GLU A 472 -36.01 9.71 -25.35
N GLU A 473 -34.85 9.34 -24.78
CA GLU A 473 -33.53 9.71 -25.27
C GLU A 473 -32.64 8.48 -25.45
N PHE A 474 -32.01 8.34 -26.63
CA PHE A 474 -31.11 7.21 -26.90
C PHE A 474 -29.67 7.46 -26.42
N SER A 475 -29.36 8.68 -25.97
CA SER A 475 -28.03 9.10 -25.55
C SER A 475 -27.67 8.69 -24.12
N ASP A 476 -28.66 8.41 -23.27
CA ASP A 476 -28.49 8.13 -21.84
C ASP A 476 -28.97 6.71 -21.46
N LEU A 477 -28.97 5.78 -22.43
CA LEU A 477 -29.27 4.38 -22.15
C LEU A 477 -28.15 3.70 -21.37
N GLY A 478 -28.55 2.78 -20.51
CA GLY A 478 -27.67 1.83 -19.83
C GLY A 478 -28.11 0.39 -20.05
N VAL A 479 -27.20 -0.55 -19.75
CA VAL A 479 -27.48 -1.98 -19.77
C VAL A 479 -26.98 -2.59 -18.46
N VAL A 480 -27.86 -3.27 -17.75
CA VAL A 480 -27.51 -4.08 -16.58
C VAL A 480 -27.51 -5.56 -16.96
N ILE A 481 -26.49 -6.28 -16.49
CA ILE A 481 -26.37 -7.74 -16.61
C ILE A 481 -26.33 -8.32 -15.21
N PHE A 482 -27.13 -9.35 -14.96
CA PHE A 482 -27.06 -10.08 -13.70
C PHE A 482 -27.30 -11.57 -13.88
N LEU A 483 -26.63 -12.36 -13.04
CA LEU A 483 -26.59 -13.82 -13.11
C LEU A 483 -27.48 -14.40 -12.02
N GLN A 484 -28.64 -14.93 -12.38
CA GLN A 484 -29.66 -15.37 -11.43
C GLN A 484 -29.87 -16.89 -11.46
N ASP A 485 -29.94 -17.52 -10.29
CA ASP A 485 -30.60 -18.81 -10.12
C ASP A 485 -32.09 -18.59 -9.92
N ASN A 486 -32.91 -18.97 -10.91
CA ASN A 486 -34.37 -18.74 -10.81
C ASN A 486 -35.08 -19.62 -9.79
N SER A 487 -34.45 -20.68 -9.27
CA SER A 487 -35.03 -21.56 -8.26
C SER A 487 -34.89 -21.00 -6.85
N THR A 488 -33.72 -20.45 -6.53
CA THR A 488 -33.40 -19.86 -5.23
C THR A 488 -33.56 -18.33 -5.23
N LYS A 489 -33.66 -17.73 -6.42
CA LYS A 489 -33.60 -16.29 -6.72
C LYS A 489 -32.24 -15.64 -6.50
N GLN A 490 -31.25 -16.37 -5.99
CA GLN A 490 -29.91 -15.88 -5.70
C GLN A 490 -29.27 -15.23 -6.93
N ILE A 491 -28.58 -14.11 -6.72
CA ILE A 491 -27.76 -13.45 -7.73
C ILE A 491 -26.28 -13.76 -7.50
N TYR A 492 -25.61 -14.35 -8.49
CA TYR A 492 -24.20 -14.72 -8.41
C TYR A 492 -23.24 -13.55 -8.66
N GLN A 493 -23.62 -12.65 -9.57
CA GLN A 493 -22.92 -11.39 -9.85
C GLN A 493 -23.84 -10.46 -10.67
N SER A 494 -23.60 -9.16 -10.60
CA SER A 494 -24.15 -8.17 -11.52
C SER A 494 -23.08 -7.23 -12.05
N ALA A 495 -23.34 -6.53 -13.15
CA ALA A 495 -22.50 -5.47 -13.69
C ALA A 495 -23.30 -4.58 -14.66
N TYR A 496 -22.92 -3.32 -14.79
CA TYR A 496 -23.31 -2.52 -15.94
C TYR A 496 -22.42 -2.83 -17.15
N ALA A 497 -22.97 -2.75 -18.36
CA ALA A 497 -22.15 -2.74 -19.57
C ALA A 497 -21.68 -1.32 -19.88
N GLU A 498 -20.44 -1.21 -20.34
CA GLU A 498 -19.86 0.05 -20.78
C GLU A 498 -20.31 0.38 -22.22
N GLN A 499 -20.73 1.63 -22.44
CA GLN A 499 -21.14 2.09 -23.76
C GLN A 499 -19.92 2.27 -24.66
N ASN A 500 -19.97 1.67 -25.84
CA ASN A 500 -18.90 1.64 -26.84
C ASN A 500 -17.61 0.95 -26.38
N ALA A 501 -17.67 0.06 -25.38
CA ALA A 501 -16.51 -0.67 -24.91
C ALA A 501 -15.85 -1.51 -26.01
N VAL A 502 -14.52 -1.42 -26.11
CA VAL A 502 -13.71 -2.18 -27.06
C VAL A 502 -13.09 -3.36 -26.33
N LEU A 503 -13.83 -4.47 -26.26
CA LEU A 503 -13.32 -5.71 -25.71
C LEU A 503 -12.43 -6.41 -26.75
N THR A 504 -11.23 -6.78 -26.35
CA THR A 504 -10.21 -7.35 -27.23
C THR A 504 -9.66 -8.67 -26.68
N ASN A 505 -8.93 -9.39 -27.53
CA ASN A 505 -8.17 -10.57 -27.14
C ASN A 505 -6.72 -10.23 -26.75
N ASN A 506 -6.39 -8.95 -26.51
CA ASN A 506 -5.04 -8.54 -26.13
C ASN A 506 -4.76 -8.91 -24.66
N ALA A 507 -3.92 -9.91 -24.47
CA ALA A 507 -3.46 -10.38 -23.16
C ALA A 507 -2.01 -9.95 -22.87
N ASN A 508 -1.52 -8.90 -23.51
CA ASN A 508 -0.13 -8.47 -23.35
C ASN A 508 0.06 -7.53 -22.15
N LEU A 509 1.21 -7.64 -21.50
CA LEU A 509 1.69 -6.65 -20.55
C LEU A 509 2.23 -5.40 -21.28
N GLU A 510 1.95 -4.22 -20.73
CA GLU A 510 2.58 -2.96 -21.10
C GLU A 510 3.90 -2.77 -20.37
N SER A 511 3.97 -3.20 -19.11
CA SER A 511 5.14 -3.02 -18.26
C SER A 511 5.32 -4.15 -17.25
N LEU A 512 6.56 -4.34 -16.80
CA LEU A 512 6.95 -5.32 -15.78
C LEU A 512 8.11 -4.76 -14.95
N TYR A 513 7.95 -4.77 -13.63
CA TYR A 513 8.90 -4.22 -12.66
C TYR A 513 9.21 -5.24 -11.56
N VAL A 514 10.43 -5.19 -11.03
CA VAL A 514 10.85 -5.93 -9.83
C VAL A 514 11.48 -4.95 -8.84
N ASN A 515 10.94 -4.87 -7.62
CA ASN A 515 11.29 -3.88 -6.59
C ASN A 515 11.26 -2.42 -7.11
N GLY A 516 10.25 -2.09 -7.92
CA GLY A 516 10.09 -0.77 -8.53
C GLY A 516 11.02 -0.49 -9.72
N GLU A 517 11.97 -1.37 -10.03
CA GLU A 517 12.88 -1.21 -11.17
C GLU A 517 12.34 -1.95 -12.41
N PRO A 518 12.35 -1.34 -13.61
CA PRO A 518 11.85 -1.97 -14.82
C PRO A 518 12.70 -3.18 -15.21
N VAL A 519 12.05 -4.26 -15.62
CA VAL A 519 12.78 -5.44 -16.13
C VAL A 519 13.52 -5.09 -17.42
N VAL A 520 14.82 -5.36 -17.44
CA VAL A 520 15.71 -5.02 -18.55
C VAL A 520 15.27 -5.74 -19.83
N ASN A 521 15.19 -4.99 -20.94
CA ASN A 521 14.75 -5.47 -22.25
C ASN A 521 13.36 -6.11 -22.25
N PHE A 522 12.43 -5.59 -21.43
CA PHE A 522 11.04 -6.01 -21.47
C PHE A 522 10.45 -5.90 -22.90
N ASP A 523 9.81 -6.98 -23.34
CA ASP A 523 9.09 -7.09 -24.60
C ASP A 523 7.76 -7.82 -24.35
N PRO A 524 6.61 -7.21 -24.66
CA PRO A 524 5.30 -7.82 -24.43
C PRO A 524 5.12 -9.24 -25.00
N GLU A 525 5.88 -9.63 -26.05
CA GLU A 525 5.83 -10.97 -26.64
C GLU A 525 6.72 -12.01 -25.93
N VAL A 526 7.62 -11.56 -25.04
CA VAL A 526 8.49 -12.43 -24.24
C VAL A 526 7.81 -12.78 -22.93
N ILE A 527 7.56 -14.08 -22.71
CA ILE A 527 6.84 -14.60 -21.54
C ILE A 527 7.75 -15.15 -20.43
N ASN A 528 9.08 -15.11 -20.58
CA ASN A 528 10.03 -15.58 -19.56
C ASN A 528 11.12 -14.54 -19.34
N TYR A 529 11.30 -14.12 -18.09
CA TYR A 529 12.30 -13.15 -17.65
C TYR A 529 13.16 -13.76 -16.55
N ASN A 530 14.46 -13.50 -16.59
CA ASN A 530 15.38 -13.91 -15.52
C ASN A 530 15.89 -12.65 -14.83
N VAL A 531 15.68 -12.58 -13.51
CA VAL A 531 16.10 -11.45 -12.68
C VAL A 531 17.01 -11.99 -11.58
N GLU A 532 18.25 -11.53 -11.59
CA GLU A 532 19.23 -11.83 -10.55
C GLU A 532 19.24 -10.69 -9.53
N LEU A 533 18.94 -11.02 -8.28
CA LEU A 533 18.91 -10.09 -7.16
C LEU A 533 20.30 -10.00 -6.49
N PRO A 534 20.60 -8.88 -5.81
CA PRO A 534 21.84 -8.73 -5.05
C PRO A 534 22.03 -9.83 -4.00
N PHE A 535 23.27 -10.16 -3.69
CA PHE A 535 23.60 -11.10 -2.62
C PHE A 535 22.94 -10.72 -1.29
N GLY A 536 22.57 -11.73 -0.51
CA GLY A 536 21.97 -11.55 0.81
C GLY A 536 20.50 -11.15 0.77
N THR A 537 19.90 -11.03 -0.42
CA THR A 537 18.44 -10.88 -0.56
C THR A 537 17.77 -12.12 0.00
N VAL A 538 17.02 -11.94 1.10
CA VAL A 538 16.25 -12.99 1.78
C VAL A 538 14.75 -12.81 1.59
N ASP A 539 14.31 -11.59 1.30
CA ASP A 539 12.92 -11.26 1.07
C ASP A 539 12.57 -11.47 -0.41
N ILE A 540 11.39 -12.01 -0.67
CA ILE A 540 10.87 -12.16 -2.03
C ILE A 540 10.63 -10.75 -2.58
N PRO A 541 11.18 -10.40 -3.75
CA PRO A 541 11.00 -9.07 -4.32
C PRO A 541 9.55 -8.85 -4.74
N GLU A 542 9.10 -7.61 -4.65
CA GLU A 542 7.80 -7.21 -5.18
C GLU A 542 7.85 -7.23 -6.71
N VAL A 543 6.84 -7.84 -7.34
CA VAL A 543 6.70 -7.85 -8.79
C VAL A 543 5.42 -7.11 -9.16
N PHE A 544 5.55 -6.12 -10.04
CA PHE A 544 4.43 -5.30 -10.50
C PHE A 544 4.35 -5.34 -12.02
N ALA A 545 3.14 -5.33 -12.56
CA ALA A 545 2.90 -5.43 -13.99
C ALA A 545 1.57 -4.76 -14.38
N THR A 546 1.56 -4.07 -15.52
CA THR A 546 0.35 -3.46 -16.10
C THR A 546 0.04 -4.10 -17.45
N SER A 547 -1.24 -4.27 -17.78
CA SER A 547 -1.68 -4.76 -19.09
C SER A 547 -1.78 -3.62 -20.13
N GLN A 548 -1.59 -3.95 -21.40
CA GLN A 548 -1.82 -3.00 -22.51
C GLN A 548 -3.29 -2.68 -22.76
N ASP A 549 -4.17 -3.63 -22.42
CA ASP A 549 -5.63 -3.43 -22.42
C ASP A 549 -6.04 -3.15 -20.97
N GLU A 550 -6.57 -1.95 -20.70
CA GLU A 550 -7.01 -1.52 -19.37
C GLU A 550 -8.16 -2.37 -18.82
N GLN A 551 -8.91 -3.05 -19.69
CA GLN A 551 -9.99 -3.96 -19.29
C GLN A 551 -9.52 -5.41 -19.13
N ALA A 552 -8.25 -5.72 -19.43
CA ALA A 552 -7.66 -7.02 -19.17
C ALA A 552 -7.53 -7.27 -17.66
N THR A 553 -7.46 -8.54 -17.27
CA THR A 553 -7.31 -8.95 -15.87
C THR A 553 -5.93 -9.52 -15.64
N VAL A 554 -5.13 -8.84 -14.82
CA VAL A 554 -3.80 -9.30 -14.39
C VAL A 554 -3.93 -10.03 -13.06
N VAL A 555 -3.36 -11.23 -12.98
CA VAL A 555 -3.40 -12.09 -11.79
C VAL A 555 -2.00 -12.60 -11.48
N PHE A 556 -1.55 -12.37 -10.25
CA PHE A 556 -0.32 -12.94 -9.73
C PHE A 556 -0.62 -14.25 -8.99
N ASN A 557 0.07 -15.33 -9.34
CA ASN A 557 -0.12 -16.63 -8.67
C ASN A 557 0.56 -16.64 -7.31
N SER A 558 -0.06 -17.15 -6.24
CA SER A 558 0.49 -17.04 -4.88
C SER A 558 1.76 -17.85 -4.56
N ASP A 559 2.23 -18.69 -5.49
CA ASP A 559 3.38 -19.58 -5.32
C ASP A 559 4.71 -18.86 -5.63
N PHE A 560 5.14 -17.96 -4.75
CA PHE A 560 6.44 -17.27 -4.87
C PHE A 560 7.50 -17.90 -3.99
N SER A 561 8.74 -17.99 -4.50
CA SER A 561 9.91 -18.42 -3.74
C SER A 561 11.17 -17.70 -4.22
N LEU A 562 12.17 -17.60 -3.34
CA LEU A 562 13.49 -17.07 -3.66
C LEU A 562 14.58 -18.06 -3.18
N PRO A 563 15.45 -18.58 -4.08
CA PRO A 563 15.30 -18.54 -5.53
C PRO A 563 14.04 -19.28 -5.99
N GLY A 564 13.46 -18.87 -7.11
CA GLY A 564 12.17 -19.40 -7.57
C GLY A 564 11.61 -18.62 -8.76
N SER A 565 10.29 -18.56 -8.88
CA SER A 565 9.62 -17.81 -9.94
C SER A 565 8.32 -17.18 -9.50
N VAL A 566 7.91 -16.13 -10.20
CA VAL A 566 6.62 -15.46 -10.10
C VAL A 566 5.89 -15.65 -11.43
N ALA A 567 4.68 -16.17 -11.38
CA ALA A 567 3.83 -16.32 -12.57
C ALA A 567 2.70 -15.28 -12.56
N ILE A 568 2.52 -14.61 -13.70
CA ILE A 568 1.54 -13.54 -13.92
C ILE A 568 0.65 -13.97 -15.09
N ASN A 569 -0.61 -14.26 -14.80
CA ASN A 569 -1.61 -14.55 -15.82
C ASN A 569 -2.31 -13.26 -16.22
N VAL A 570 -2.29 -12.94 -17.51
CA VAL A 570 -3.02 -11.83 -18.10
C VAL A 570 -4.15 -12.40 -18.93
N TYR A 571 -5.39 -12.18 -18.50
CA TYR A 571 -6.59 -12.54 -19.24
C TYR A 571 -7.00 -11.35 -20.08
N SER A 572 -7.22 -11.52 -21.38
CA SER A 572 -7.76 -10.47 -22.24
C SER A 572 -9.14 -10.02 -21.77
N SER A 573 -9.57 -8.81 -22.15
CA SER A 573 -10.88 -8.25 -21.74
C SER A 573 -12.09 -9.04 -22.28
N ASP A 574 -11.91 -9.77 -23.39
CA ASP A 574 -12.89 -10.73 -23.91
C ASP A 574 -12.75 -12.16 -23.32
N PHE A 575 -11.77 -12.37 -22.44
CA PHE A 575 -11.35 -13.62 -21.81
C PHE A 575 -10.97 -14.76 -22.78
N SER A 576 -10.83 -14.49 -24.08
CA SER A 576 -10.53 -15.51 -25.08
C SER A 576 -9.05 -15.94 -25.11
N THR A 577 -8.16 -15.11 -24.57
CA THR A 577 -6.72 -15.31 -24.56
C THR A 577 -6.16 -15.12 -23.17
N ILE A 578 -5.21 -15.97 -22.79
CA ILE A 578 -4.47 -15.87 -21.53
C ILE A 578 -2.98 -15.99 -21.85
N ASN A 579 -2.19 -14.98 -21.48
CA ASN A 579 -0.74 -15.06 -21.51
C ASN A 579 -0.21 -15.24 -20.09
N THR A 580 0.77 -16.12 -19.91
CA THR A 580 1.42 -16.35 -18.62
C THR A 580 2.86 -15.88 -18.69
N TYR A 581 3.17 -14.75 -18.05
CA TYR A 581 4.52 -14.24 -17.89
C TYR A 581 5.16 -14.84 -16.65
N THR A 582 6.41 -15.29 -16.77
CA THR A 582 7.17 -15.89 -15.68
C THR A 582 8.43 -15.08 -15.41
N VAL A 583 8.58 -14.60 -14.18
CA VAL A 583 9.79 -13.94 -13.69
C VAL A 583 10.56 -14.94 -12.83
N ASN A 584 11.63 -15.50 -13.34
CA ASN A 584 12.55 -16.36 -12.61
C ASN A 584 13.50 -15.50 -11.77
N LEU A 585 13.51 -15.75 -10.47
CA LEU A 585 14.27 -15.02 -9.47
C LEU A 585 15.46 -15.87 -9.00
N SER A 586 16.66 -15.33 -9.15
CA SER A 586 17.89 -15.86 -8.56
C SER A 586 18.53 -14.85 -7.63
N VAL A 587 19.37 -15.31 -6.70
CA VAL A 587 20.21 -14.44 -5.87
C VAL A 587 21.65 -14.65 -6.28
N SER A 588 22.39 -13.56 -6.49
CA SER A 588 23.82 -13.64 -6.84
C SER A 588 24.60 -14.40 -5.75
N ALA A 589 25.54 -15.25 -6.16
CA ALA A 589 26.32 -16.08 -5.25
C ALA A 589 27.50 -15.31 -4.63
N THR A 590 27.72 -15.43 -3.32
CA THR A 590 28.97 -14.99 -2.67
C THR A 590 30.01 -16.09 -2.70
N TYR A 591 31.24 -15.70 -3.00
CA TYR A 591 32.40 -16.58 -2.95
C TYR A 591 33.32 -16.20 -1.79
N TYR A 592 33.88 -17.21 -1.13
CA TYR A 592 34.83 -17.04 -0.03
C TYR A 592 36.23 -17.46 -0.47
N LEU A 593 37.27 -16.72 -0.05
CA LEU A 593 38.65 -17.14 -0.25
C LEU A 593 39.22 -17.75 1.04
N ASP A 594 39.51 -19.06 1.03
CA ASP A 594 40.30 -19.69 2.09
C ASP A 594 41.79 -19.67 1.71
N LEU A 595 42.48 -18.61 2.11
CA LEU A 595 43.89 -18.40 1.76
C LEU A 595 44.81 -18.66 2.94
N THR A 596 45.95 -19.28 2.65
CA THR A 596 47.07 -19.39 3.58
C THR A 596 48.34 -18.80 2.96
N VAL A 597 48.89 -17.77 3.60
CA VAL A 597 50.12 -17.10 3.20
C VAL A 597 50.99 -16.82 4.43
N LEU A 598 52.29 -17.06 4.29
CA LEU A 598 53.28 -16.74 5.33
C LEU A 598 54.12 -15.56 4.88
N LEU A 599 54.51 -14.74 5.85
CA LEU A 599 55.42 -13.61 5.70
C LEU A 599 56.77 -13.99 6.32
N GLU A 600 57.85 -13.90 5.55
CA GLU A 600 59.19 -14.29 6.01
C GLU A 600 59.64 -13.48 7.23
N GLY A 601 59.42 -12.16 7.20
CA GLY A 601 59.84 -11.24 8.25
C GLY A 601 59.45 -11.65 9.67
N PRO A 602 58.15 -11.79 9.98
CA PRO A 602 57.69 -12.17 11.31
C PRO A 602 57.85 -13.66 11.63
N PHE A 603 58.28 -14.51 10.68
CA PHE A 603 58.33 -15.96 10.89
C PHE A 603 59.30 -16.35 12.00
N ASN A 604 58.87 -17.25 12.89
CA ASN A 604 59.63 -17.64 14.09
C ASN A 604 59.96 -19.13 14.16
N GLY A 605 59.82 -19.86 13.05
CA GLY A 605 60.07 -21.30 12.96
C GLY A 605 58.83 -22.18 13.15
N PHE A 606 57.75 -21.67 13.75
CA PHE A 606 56.48 -22.39 13.93
C PHE A 606 55.28 -21.64 13.32
N GLY A 607 55.29 -20.31 13.38
CA GLY A 607 54.29 -19.43 12.80
C GLY A 607 54.89 -18.03 12.66
N MET A 608 54.07 -16.99 12.81
CA MET A 608 54.49 -15.60 12.71
C MET A 608 54.29 -14.85 14.03
N ASN A 609 55.19 -13.92 14.33
CA ASN A 609 55.09 -13.05 15.49
C ASN A 609 53.99 -12.00 15.30
N THR A 610 53.25 -11.70 16.36
CA THR A 610 52.20 -10.66 16.37
C THR A 610 52.65 -9.41 17.14
N LYS A 611 53.95 -9.09 17.10
CA LYS A 611 54.55 -8.03 17.94
C LYS A 611 53.95 -6.65 17.67
N LEU A 612 53.66 -6.30 16.42
CA LEU A 612 52.97 -5.04 16.07
C LEU A 612 51.60 -4.96 16.73
N ASN A 613 50.82 -6.05 16.70
CA ASN A 613 49.51 -6.11 17.34
C ASN A 613 49.62 -5.99 18.87
N GLN A 614 50.54 -6.75 19.48
CA GLN A 614 50.81 -6.70 20.93
C GLN A 614 51.24 -5.30 21.40
N ALA A 615 51.94 -4.55 20.55
CA ALA A 615 52.36 -3.18 20.83
C ALA A 615 51.30 -2.13 20.45
N GLY A 616 50.15 -2.52 19.89
CA GLY A 616 49.11 -1.60 19.43
C GLY A 616 49.53 -0.72 18.26
N LEU A 617 50.47 -1.20 17.43
CA LEU A 617 51.08 -0.43 16.34
C LEU A 617 50.39 -0.64 14.98
N ILE A 618 49.60 -1.71 14.80
CA ILE A 618 48.88 -1.93 13.54
C ILE A 618 47.84 -0.79 13.36
N PRO A 619 47.83 -0.09 12.21
CA PRO A 619 46.88 0.98 11.99
C PRO A 619 45.46 0.43 11.92
N LEU A 620 44.51 1.23 12.41
CA LEU A 620 43.08 0.89 12.38
C LEU A 620 42.45 1.04 10.98
N SER A 621 43.09 1.78 10.09
CA SER A 621 42.74 1.88 8.66
C SER A 621 43.78 1.15 7.82
N GLN A 622 43.33 0.56 6.70
CA GLN A 622 44.22 -0.15 5.77
C GLN A 622 45.32 0.78 5.20
N PRO A 623 46.59 0.30 5.03
CA PRO A 623 47.74 1.14 4.67
C PRO A 623 48.02 1.29 3.16
N TYR A 624 47.20 0.75 2.28
CA TYR A 624 47.41 0.60 0.83
C TYR A 624 46.86 1.75 -0.03
N THR A 625 46.46 2.88 0.57
CA THR A 625 45.91 4.04 -0.17
C THR A 625 46.95 4.82 -0.96
N ALA A 626 48.24 4.72 -0.59
CA ALA A 626 49.34 5.40 -1.26
C ALA A 626 49.96 4.56 -2.39
N SER A 627 50.78 5.22 -3.20
CA SER A 627 51.69 4.54 -4.15
C SER A 627 52.54 3.50 -3.40
N PRO A 628 52.77 2.30 -3.97
CA PRO A 628 52.44 1.89 -5.34
C PRO A 628 51.01 1.35 -5.56
N TRP A 629 50.31 0.95 -4.50
CA TRP A 629 49.04 0.22 -4.63
C TRP A 629 47.85 1.09 -5.03
N ASN A 630 47.82 2.34 -4.57
CA ASN A 630 46.74 3.31 -4.82
C ASN A 630 45.33 2.71 -4.61
N TYR A 631 45.17 1.87 -3.59
CA TYR A 631 43.93 1.15 -3.33
C TYR A 631 42.92 2.09 -2.67
N THR A 632 41.78 2.29 -3.34
CA THR A 632 40.73 3.24 -2.92
C THR A 632 39.75 2.69 -1.88
N GLY A 633 39.96 1.46 -1.42
CA GLY A 633 39.10 0.85 -0.40
C GLY A 633 39.16 1.58 0.94
N THR A 634 38.04 1.56 1.67
CA THR A 634 37.85 2.32 2.90
C THR A 634 37.89 1.45 4.15
N GLU A 635 38.42 0.22 4.07
CA GLU A 635 38.47 -0.75 5.16
C GLU A 635 39.11 -0.16 6.42
N ASN A 636 38.33 -0.16 7.50
CA ASN A 636 38.70 0.36 8.81
C ASN A 636 38.07 -0.48 9.93
N VAL A 637 38.77 -0.58 11.04
CA VAL A 637 38.28 -1.25 12.26
C VAL A 637 38.38 -0.30 13.45
N THR A 638 37.53 -0.47 14.45
CA THR A 638 37.61 0.35 15.69
C THR A 638 38.70 -0.14 16.64
N THR A 639 39.05 -1.42 16.55
CA THR A 639 40.17 -2.09 17.24
C THR A 639 40.65 -3.25 16.38
N ILE A 640 41.91 -3.68 16.54
CA ILE A 640 42.37 -4.93 15.91
C ILE A 640 41.65 -6.11 16.60
N PRO A 641 40.78 -6.84 15.89
CA PRO A 641 39.74 -7.67 16.51
C PRO A 641 40.25 -9.01 17.08
N ASN A 642 41.47 -9.41 16.74
CA ASN A 642 42.04 -10.71 17.12
C ASN A 642 43.54 -10.57 17.45
N SER A 643 43.97 -11.09 18.59
CA SER A 643 45.37 -11.02 19.06
C SER A 643 46.35 -11.85 18.22
N ASP A 644 45.83 -12.76 17.39
CA ASP A 644 46.62 -13.56 16.45
C ASP A 644 46.90 -12.82 15.13
N ILE A 645 46.35 -11.62 14.91
CA ILE A 645 46.62 -10.82 13.70
C ILE A 645 48.09 -10.36 13.72
N VAL A 646 48.76 -10.57 12.58
CA VAL A 646 50.16 -10.18 12.33
C VAL A 646 50.22 -8.81 11.67
N ASP A 647 49.50 -8.63 10.55
CA ASP A 647 49.42 -7.37 9.80
C ASP A 647 48.23 -7.35 8.82
N TRP A 648 48.03 -6.21 8.15
CA TRP A 648 47.15 -6.03 6.99
C TRP A 648 47.76 -6.66 5.72
N LEU A 649 46.95 -7.24 4.85
CA LEU A 649 47.27 -7.62 3.47
C LEU A 649 46.31 -6.93 2.50
N LEU A 650 46.74 -6.74 1.26
CA LEU A 650 45.85 -6.42 0.15
C LEU A 650 45.73 -7.64 -0.77
N ILE A 651 44.52 -8.17 -0.88
CA ILE A 651 44.18 -9.21 -1.87
C ILE A 651 43.76 -8.51 -3.16
N GLU A 652 44.21 -9.04 -4.29
CA GLU A 652 43.74 -8.70 -5.62
C GLU A 652 43.37 -9.97 -6.38
N VAL A 653 42.14 -10.01 -6.90
CA VAL A 653 41.53 -11.16 -7.56
C VAL A 653 41.47 -10.86 -9.06
N ARG A 654 41.98 -11.79 -9.87
CA ARG A 654 42.11 -11.65 -11.33
C ARG A 654 41.38 -12.79 -12.05
N ASP A 655 40.68 -12.46 -13.13
CA ASP A 655 39.95 -13.41 -13.99
C ASP A 655 40.72 -13.67 -15.28
N ALA A 656 41.26 -14.87 -15.44
CA ALA A 656 42.02 -15.26 -16.61
C ALA A 656 42.03 -16.78 -16.83
N SER A 657 42.38 -17.22 -18.03
CA SER A 657 42.38 -18.63 -18.40
C SER A 657 43.59 -19.36 -17.85
N LEU A 658 44.72 -18.68 -17.74
CA LEU A 658 46.00 -19.19 -17.25
C LEU A 658 46.75 -18.10 -16.45
N ALA A 659 47.64 -18.52 -15.55
CA ALA A 659 48.37 -17.62 -14.65
C ALA A 659 49.14 -16.51 -15.38
N SER A 660 49.76 -16.83 -16.53
CA SER A 660 50.50 -15.84 -17.33
C SER A 660 49.62 -14.75 -17.94
N GLY A 661 48.31 -14.98 -18.06
CA GLY A 661 47.33 -14.01 -18.57
C GLY A 661 46.63 -13.21 -17.47
N ALA A 662 46.82 -13.57 -16.20
CA ALA A 662 46.26 -12.84 -15.06
C ALA A 662 47.08 -11.56 -14.80
N THR A 663 46.94 -10.54 -15.65
CA THR A 663 47.62 -9.22 -15.55
C THR A 663 46.80 -8.22 -14.73
N ALA A 664 47.33 -7.03 -14.42
CA ALA A 664 46.60 -6.03 -13.64
C ALA A 664 45.28 -5.59 -14.31
N SER A 665 45.21 -5.61 -15.65
CA SER A 665 43.98 -5.29 -16.39
C SER A 665 42.86 -6.33 -16.25
N THR A 666 43.18 -7.54 -15.77
CA THR A 666 42.21 -8.61 -15.50
C THR A 666 41.72 -8.61 -14.05
N THR A 667 42.09 -7.58 -13.27
CA THR A 667 41.62 -7.43 -11.89
C THR A 667 40.11 -7.23 -11.86
N ILE A 668 39.44 -8.15 -11.18
CA ILE A 668 37.99 -8.06 -10.93
C ILE A 668 37.71 -7.55 -9.54
N ALA A 669 38.56 -7.85 -8.53
CA ALA A 669 38.36 -7.42 -7.15
C ALA A 669 39.66 -7.01 -6.47
N ARG A 670 39.58 -6.10 -5.49
CA ARG A 670 40.64 -5.85 -4.50
C ARG A 670 40.01 -5.68 -3.11
N LYS A 671 40.70 -6.13 -2.07
CA LYS A 671 40.21 -6.02 -0.68
C LYS A 671 41.35 -6.02 0.33
N ALA A 672 41.33 -5.08 1.26
CA ALA A 672 42.24 -5.10 2.40
C ALA A 672 41.71 -6.04 3.50
N VAL A 673 42.57 -6.91 4.01
CA VAL A 673 42.24 -8.00 4.93
C VAL A 673 43.36 -8.19 5.96
N PHE A 674 43.19 -9.10 6.91
CA PHE A 674 44.23 -9.42 7.89
C PHE A 674 44.87 -10.79 7.63
N VAL A 675 46.13 -10.95 8.04
CA VAL A 675 46.79 -12.26 8.14
C VAL A 675 47.07 -12.62 9.59
N LYS A 676 46.76 -13.86 9.96
CA LYS A 676 46.97 -14.39 11.31
C LYS A 676 48.33 -15.07 11.45
N LYS A 677 48.77 -15.31 12.70
CA LYS A 677 50.05 -15.95 13.02
C LYS A 677 50.27 -17.33 12.39
N ASN A 678 49.21 -18.03 12.02
CA ASN A 678 49.24 -19.34 11.34
C ASN A 678 49.17 -19.22 9.80
N GLY A 679 49.19 -18.00 9.27
CA GLY A 679 49.11 -17.70 7.84
C GLY A 679 47.71 -17.62 7.26
N LYS A 680 46.66 -17.93 8.04
CA LYS A 680 45.28 -17.81 7.54
C LYS A 680 44.93 -16.34 7.31
N VAL A 681 44.37 -16.07 6.15
CA VAL A 681 43.87 -14.75 5.76
C VAL A 681 42.40 -14.64 6.17
N VAL A 682 42.03 -13.53 6.81
CA VAL A 682 40.71 -13.32 7.41
C VAL A 682 40.19 -11.91 7.14
N SER A 683 38.87 -11.77 7.13
CA SER A 683 38.15 -10.50 7.03
C SER A 683 38.45 -9.55 8.20
N MET A 684 37.88 -8.34 8.15
CA MET A 684 38.04 -7.30 9.16
C MET A 684 37.49 -7.66 10.56
N ASP A 685 36.74 -8.76 10.71
CA ASP A 685 36.34 -9.31 12.00
C ASP A 685 37.44 -10.18 12.66
N GLY A 686 38.57 -10.41 11.96
CA GLY A 686 39.70 -11.20 12.41
C GLY A 686 39.45 -12.72 12.46
N SER A 687 38.35 -13.21 11.87
CA SER A 687 37.88 -14.59 12.04
C SER A 687 37.29 -15.21 10.77
N SER A 688 36.39 -14.52 10.06
CA SER A 688 35.74 -15.06 8.87
C SER A 688 36.64 -15.01 7.64
N MET A 689 36.33 -15.85 6.64
CA MET A 689 37.01 -15.79 5.35
C MET A 689 36.66 -14.48 4.61
N PRO A 690 37.59 -13.90 3.85
CA PRO A 690 37.29 -12.82 2.93
C PRO A 690 36.20 -13.22 1.91
N ALA A 691 35.11 -12.47 1.87
CA ALA A 691 34.03 -12.60 0.91
C ALA A 691 34.18 -11.61 -0.25
N PHE A 692 33.83 -12.05 -1.48
CA PHE A 692 33.83 -11.24 -2.70
C PHE A 692 32.56 -11.46 -3.51
N ASP A 693 32.01 -10.38 -4.06
CA ASP A 693 30.72 -10.35 -4.76
C ASP A 693 30.91 -9.97 -6.23
N ILE A 694 31.65 -10.81 -6.97
CA ILE A 694 32.00 -10.49 -8.37
C ILE A 694 31.90 -11.74 -9.25
N PRO A 695 31.09 -11.70 -10.33
CA PRO A 695 31.08 -12.77 -11.32
C PRO A 695 32.41 -12.80 -12.08
N PHE A 696 32.88 -14.01 -12.39
CA PHE A 696 34.06 -14.26 -13.22
C PHE A 696 33.67 -15.21 -14.36
N SER A 697 34.44 -15.18 -15.44
CA SER A 697 34.13 -15.87 -16.69
C SER A 697 35.09 -17.02 -17.03
N GLU A 698 36.32 -16.99 -16.50
CA GLU A 698 37.34 -18.00 -16.74
C GLU A 698 37.78 -18.67 -15.42
N ASN A 699 39.02 -18.45 -14.98
CA ASN A 699 39.54 -18.96 -13.72
C ASN A 699 40.02 -17.81 -12.83
N ILE A 700 39.90 -18.01 -11.52
CA ILE A 700 40.38 -17.04 -10.54
C ILE A 700 41.86 -17.31 -10.21
N PHE A 701 42.66 -16.26 -10.27
CA PHE A 701 43.99 -16.16 -9.69
C PHE A 701 44.01 -15.07 -8.61
N VAL A 702 44.80 -15.28 -7.56
CA VAL A 702 44.89 -14.35 -6.44
C VAL A 702 46.31 -13.82 -6.27
N VAL A 703 46.43 -12.51 -6.19
CA VAL A 703 47.65 -11.78 -5.86
C VAL A 703 47.59 -11.37 -4.39
N ILE A 704 48.64 -11.66 -3.64
CA ILE A 704 48.83 -11.19 -2.28
C ILE A 704 49.87 -10.07 -2.31
N ARG A 705 49.45 -8.90 -1.85
CA ARG A 705 50.30 -7.72 -1.73
C ARG A 705 50.51 -7.35 -0.27
N HIS A 706 51.73 -6.98 0.08
CA HIS A 706 52.09 -6.60 1.43
C HIS A 706 53.10 -5.46 1.43
N ARG A 707 53.02 -4.58 2.44
CA ARG A 707 53.73 -3.29 2.46
C ARG A 707 55.27 -3.35 2.47
N ASN A 708 55.86 -4.52 2.68
CA ASN A 708 57.31 -4.69 2.83
C ASN A 708 57.84 -6.06 2.37
N HIS A 709 57.00 -6.82 1.67
CA HIS A 709 57.36 -8.11 1.09
C HIS A 709 57.05 -8.07 -0.40
N LEU A 710 57.80 -8.83 -1.20
CA LEU A 710 57.53 -8.98 -2.62
C LEU A 710 56.12 -9.55 -2.83
N ASP A 711 55.36 -8.94 -3.74
CA ASP A 711 54.03 -9.42 -4.10
C ASP A 711 54.15 -10.84 -4.72
N ILE A 712 53.17 -11.71 -4.44
CA ILE A 712 53.11 -13.05 -5.02
C ILE A 712 51.74 -13.32 -5.62
N MET A 713 51.66 -14.18 -6.63
CA MET A 713 50.41 -14.63 -7.24
C MET A 713 50.33 -16.15 -7.26
N SER A 714 49.12 -16.69 -7.18
CA SER A 714 48.87 -18.12 -7.37
C SER A 714 49.34 -18.59 -8.73
N ASN A 715 50.15 -19.66 -8.79
CA ASN A 715 50.60 -20.29 -10.03
C ASN A 715 49.50 -21.12 -10.72
N HIS A 716 48.51 -21.56 -9.94
CA HIS A 716 47.38 -22.34 -10.43
C HIS A 716 46.07 -21.62 -10.12
N ALA A 717 45.04 -21.90 -10.93
CA ALA A 717 43.69 -21.45 -10.66
C ALA A 717 43.22 -21.96 -9.29
N LEU A 718 42.55 -21.10 -8.53
CA LEU A 718 42.00 -21.47 -7.23
C LEU A 718 40.94 -22.56 -7.40
N GLN A 719 40.92 -23.52 -6.47
CA GLN A 719 39.97 -24.63 -6.51
C GLN A 719 38.68 -24.23 -5.80
N ASN A 720 37.55 -24.28 -6.51
CA ASN A 720 36.23 -24.01 -5.95
C ASN A 720 35.62 -25.30 -5.39
N THR A 721 35.29 -25.30 -4.10
CA THR A 721 34.45 -26.32 -3.46
C THR A 721 33.27 -25.63 -2.79
N GLU A 722 32.06 -25.83 -3.33
CA GLU A 722 30.80 -25.30 -2.77
C GLU A 722 30.82 -23.78 -2.48
N GLY A 723 31.46 -22.98 -3.35
CA GLY A 723 31.54 -21.52 -3.22
C GLY A 723 32.74 -21.02 -2.41
N VAL A 724 33.62 -21.92 -1.96
CA VAL A 724 34.89 -21.60 -1.30
C VAL A 724 36.05 -21.86 -2.25
N PHE A 725 36.81 -20.83 -2.56
CA PHE A 725 38.06 -20.91 -3.32
C PHE A 725 39.25 -21.05 -2.38
N GLU A 726 39.89 -22.22 -2.39
CA GLU A 726 41.02 -22.50 -1.52
C GLU A 726 42.36 -22.28 -2.24
N TYR A 727 43.32 -21.67 -1.53
CA TYR A 727 44.71 -21.63 -1.98
C TYR A 727 45.71 -21.56 -0.81
N ASN A 728 46.78 -22.35 -0.90
CA ASN A 728 47.83 -22.36 0.12
C ASN A 728 49.21 -22.17 -0.49
N PHE A 729 49.71 -20.94 -0.39
CA PHE A 729 51.02 -20.53 -0.89
C PHE A 729 52.20 -21.19 -0.16
N SER A 730 51.98 -21.67 1.07
CA SER A 730 53.09 -22.08 1.95
C SER A 730 53.63 -23.50 1.71
N THR A 731 52.91 -24.33 0.95
CA THR A 731 53.17 -25.77 0.87
C THR A 731 54.28 -26.17 -0.12
N SER A 732 54.46 -25.40 -1.19
CA SER A 732 55.46 -25.67 -2.23
C SER A 732 55.75 -24.41 -3.05
N VAL A 733 56.98 -24.28 -3.55
CA VAL A 733 57.37 -23.21 -4.48
C VAL A 733 56.51 -23.18 -5.74
N ASN A 734 56.02 -24.34 -6.20
CA ASN A 734 55.17 -24.45 -7.38
C ASN A 734 53.78 -23.82 -7.19
N GLN A 735 53.40 -23.45 -5.96
CA GLN A 735 52.17 -22.72 -5.69
C GLN A 735 52.30 -21.23 -6.05
N ILE A 736 53.52 -20.72 -6.23
CA ILE A 736 53.80 -19.30 -6.43
C ILE A 736 54.24 -19.09 -7.87
N TYR A 737 53.56 -18.18 -8.56
CA TYR A 737 53.90 -17.85 -9.95
C TYR A 737 55.29 -17.22 -10.02
N GLY A 738 56.14 -17.73 -10.92
CA GLY A 738 57.55 -17.36 -10.99
C GLY A 738 58.45 -18.02 -9.93
N GLU A 739 57.93 -19.04 -9.23
CA GLU A 739 58.68 -19.91 -8.32
C GLU A 739 59.41 -19.13 -7.20
N ASP A 740 60.73 -19.31 -7.05
CA ASP A 740 61.52 -18.80 -5.93
C ASP A 740 61.93 -17.32 -6.06
N ALA A 741 61.54 -16.66 -7.16
CA ALA A 741 61.87 -15.27 -7.45
C ALA A 741 61.23 -14.28 -6.45
N GLY A 742 59.97 -14.54 -6.06
CA GLY A 742 59.20 -13.69 -5.12
C GLY A 742 59.05 -14.27 -3.70
N CYS A 743 59.60 -15.46 -3.43
CA CYS A 743 59.36 -16.16 -2.17
C CYS A 743 60.63 -16.76 -1.55
N SER A 744 60.59 -17.02 -0.25
CA SER A 744 61.70 -17.58 0.54
C SER A 744 61.30 -18.93 1.13
N GLN A 745 62.21 -19.90 1.09
CA GLN A 745 62.04 -21.19 1.76
C GLN A 745 62.49 -21.07 3.22
N LEU A 746 61.57 -21.27 4.17
CA LEU A 746 61.82 -21.11 5.61
C LEU A 746 62.03 -22.44 6.35
N GLY A 747 61.78 -23.55 5.67
CA GLY A 747 61.89 -24.91 6.20
C GLY A 747 61.59 -25.96 5.14
N SER A 748 61.61 -27.23 5.54
CA SER A 748 61.17 -28.32 4.65
C SER A 748 59.69 -28.14 4.32
N ASN A 749 59.38 -27.84 3.05
CA ASN A 749 58.02 -27.57 2.55
C ASN A 749 57.31 -26.39 3.23
N THR A 750 58.05 -25.33 3.57
CA THR A 750 57.46 -24.09 4.08
C THR A 750 58.00 -22.90 3.30
N TRP A 751 57.08 -22.22 2.61
CA TRP A 751 57.35 -21.08 1.74
C TRP A 751 56.61 -19.84 2.24
N ALA A 752 57.23 -18.69 2.08
CA ALA A 752 56.68 -17.41 2.51
C ALA A 752 57.01 -16.32 1.49
N MET A 753 56.23 -15.25 1.47
CA MET A 753 56.59 -14.03 0.73
C MET A 753 57.97 -13.55 1.17
N SER A 754 58.84 -13.21 0.22
CA SER A 754 60.16 -12.69 0.57
C SER A 754 60.04 -11.29 1.16
N THR A 755 60.53 -11.08 2.38
CA THR A 755 60.66 -9.73 2.96
C THR A 755 61.86 -9.01 2.35
N GLY A 756 61.88 -7.68 2.36
CA GLY A 756 63.04 -6.90 1.89
C GLY A 756 62.72 -5.79 0.89
N ASP A 757 61.43 -5.51 0.65
CA ASP A 757 60.95 -4.52 -0.32
C ASP A 757 60.18 -3.38 0.40
N PRO A 758 60.85 -2.54 1.20
CA PRO A 758 60.20 -1.49 1.99
C PRO A 758 59.63 -0.33 1.15
N ASP A 759 59.96 -0.19 -0.13
CA ASP A 759 59.33 0.81 -1.01
C ASP A 759 58.18 0.23 -1.87
N GLY A 760 58.00 -1.09 -1.85
CA GLY A 760 56.93 -1.81 -2.55
C GLY A 760 57.10 -1.84 -4.07
N ASN A 761 58.31 -1.56 -4.58
CA ASN A 761 58.56 -1.48 -6.02
C ASN A 761 58.64 -2.88 -6.69
N ASN A 762 58.47 -3.95 -5.92
CA ASN A 762 58.53 -5.35 -6.32
C ASN A 762 59.93 -5.83 -6.76
N THR A 763 60.99 -5.13 -6.35
CA THR A 763 62.40 -5.51 -6.59
C THR A 763 63.26 -5.22 -5.37
N ILE A 764 64.00 -6.23 -4.90
CA ILE A 764 64.93 -6.05 -3.77
C ILE A 764 66.32 -5.70 -4.32
N ASN A 765 66.78 -4.49 -4.04
CA ASN A 765 68.05 -3.96 -4.51
C ASN A 765 68.73 -3.05 -3.46
N SER A 766 69.80 -2.34 -3.85
CA SER A 766 70.54 -1.47 -2.91
C SER A 766 69.76 -0.23 -2.48
N ASN A 767 68.80 0.24 -3.29
CA ASN A 767 67.99 1.42 -2.94
C ASN A 767 67.06 1.14 -1.76
N ASP A 768 66.62 -0.10 -1.56
CA ASP A 768 65.86 -0.51 -0.38
C ASP A 768 66.64 -0.29 0.92
N ILE A 769 67.97 -0.31 0.84
CA ILE A 769 68.86 0.05 1.94
C ILE A 769 69.04 1.58 1.98
N ASP A 770 69.57 2.14 0.89
CA ASP A 770 70.12 3.50 0.88
C ASP A 770 69.05 4.60 0.92
N VAL A 771 67.84 4.29 0.43
CA VAL A 771 66.74 5.25 0.30
C VAL A 771 65.59 4.93 1.24
N SER A 772 65.29 3.65 1.47
CA SER A 772 64.08 3.26 2.22
C SER A 772 64.39 2.91 3.68
N TRP A 773 65.24 1.91 3.92
CA TRP A 773 65.60 1.51 5.28
C TRP A 773 66.40 2.59 6.02
N TYR A 774 67.38 3.22 5.37
CA TYR A 774 68.28 4.20 6.01
C TYR A 774 67.53 5.39 6.65
N LEU A 775 66.45 5.86 6.01
CA LEU A 775 65.63 6.96 6.52
C LEU A 775 64.86 6.61 7.79
N SER A 776 64.64 5.32 8.04
CA SER A 776 63.88 4.83 9.19
C SER A 776 64.74 4.12 10.24
N ALA A 777 66.05 3.97 10.00
CA ALA A 777 66.95 3.26 10.89
C ALA A 777 66.97 3.87 12.30
N GLY A 778 66.66 3.06 13.31
CA GLY A 778 66.56 3.46 14.71
C GLY A 778 65.18 3.98 15.13
N ASN A 779 64.22 4.10 14.21
CA ASN A 779 62.84 4.47 14.54
C ASN A 779 62.04 3.26 15.04
N SER A 780 61.02 3.56 15.84
CA SER A 780 60.02 2.61 16.30
C SER A 780 58.64 2.94 15.72
N GLY A 781 57.78 1.92 15.62
CA GLY A 781 56.41 2.07 15.14
C GLY A 781 56.10 1.20 13.92
N TYR A 782 54.97 1.50 13.27
CA TYR A 782 54.53 0.82 12.06
C TYR A 782 55.19 1.44 10.82
N SER A 783 56.29 0.83 10.39
CA SER A 783 57.15 1.36 9.31
C SER A 783 57.33 0.35 8.19
N PRO A 784 57.26 0.73 6.91
CA PRO A 784 57.63 -0.16 5.79
C PRO A 784 59.03 -0.77 5.94
N ALA A 785 59.96 -0.07 6.59
CA ALA A 785 61.32 -0.54 6.83
C ALA A 785 61.47 -1.48 8.06
N ASP A 786 60.43 -1.68 8.86
CA ASP A 786 60.37 -2.76 9.86
C ASP A 786 60.01 -4.07 9.14
N LEU A 787 61.06 -4.77 8.68
CA LEU A 787 60.97 -5.91 7.77
C LEU A 787 60.71 -7.22 8.49
N ASN A 788 60.94 -7.28 9.81
CA ASN A 788 60.60 -8.41 10.67
C ASN A 788 59.32 -8.19 11.51
N LEU A 789 58.64 -7.05 11.34
CA LEU A 789 57.38 -6.68 11.99
C LEU A 789 57.44 -6.73 13.52
N ASN A 790 58.53 -6.23 14.10
CA ASN A 790 58.71 -6.18 15.56
C ASN A 790 58.44 -4.80 16.19
N GLY A 791 58.16 -3.79 15.37
CA GLY A 791 57.95 -2.40 15.76
C GLY A 791 59.23 -1.59 15.90
N GLN A 792 60.38 -2.09 15.45
CA GLN A 792 61.68 -1.41 15.45
C GLN A 792 62.35 -1.61 14.08
N THR A 793 62.80 -0.53 13.46
CA THR A 793 63.66 -0.60 12.28
C THR A 793 65.11 -0.61 12.73
N ASP A 794 65.75 -1.78 12.80
CA ASP A 794 67.13 -1.96 13.24
C ASP A 794 68.01 -2.63 12.17
N ASN A 795 69.29 -2.89 12.50
CA ASN A 795 70.23 -3.49 11.55
C ASN A 795 69.80 -4.89 11.10
N ARG A 796 69.02 -5.63 11.88
CA ARG A 796 68.53 -6.97 11.50
C ARG A 796 67.52 -6.88 10.36
N ASP A 797 66.70 -5.83 10.30
CA ASP A 797 65.82 -5.63 9.15
C ASP A 797 66.63 -5.56 7.86
N LYS A 798 67.73 -4.81 7.86
CA LYS A 798 68.61 -4.74 6.69
C LYS A 798 69.43 -6.01 6.46
N ASP A 799 70.14 -6.49 7.48
CA ASP A 799 71.14 -7.57 7.38
C ASP A 799 70.49 -8.94 7.15
N ASP A 800 69.30 -9.18 7.71
CA ASP A 800 68.59 -10.47 7.59
C ASP A 800 67.54 -10.45 6.46
N SER A 801 67.02 -9.28 6.07
CA SER A 801 65.95 -9.19 5.06
C SER A 801 66.37 -8.65 3.70
N VAL A 802 67.13 -7.55 3.63
CA VAL A 802 67.46 -6.92 2.34
C VAL A 802 68.74 -7.50 1.75
N VAL A 803 69.85 -7.45 2.50
CA VAL A 803 71.19 -7.84 2.01
C VAL A 803 71.23 -9.25 1.42
N PRO A 804 70.63 -10.29 2.03
CA PRO A 804 70.70 -11.66 1.50
C PRO A 804 69.86 -11.86 0.22
N LYS A 805 68.98 -10.90 -0.11
CA LYS A 805 67.96 -11.04 -1.15
C LYS A 805 68.07 -10.01 -2.27
N ILE A 806 69.13 -9.20 -2.28
CA ILE A 806 69.45 -8.31 -3.41
C ILE A 806 69.45 -9.12 -4.71
N GLY A 807 68.64 -8.68 -5.67
CA GLY A 807 68.43 -9.33 -6.96
C GLY A 807 67.13 -10.14 -7.07
N LYS A 808 66.39 -10.33 -5.98
CA LYS A 808 65.02 -10.90 -6.04
C LYS A 808 64.02 -9.87 -6.55
N SER A 809 62.98 -10.35 -7.24
CA SER A 809 61.90 -9.51 -7.76
C SER A 809 60.62 -10.33 -7.91
N SER A 810 59.47 -9.69 -7.69
CA SER A 810 58.18 -10.30 -7.96
C SER A 810 58.05 -10.66 -9.45
N GLN A 811 57.38 -11.78 -9.73
CA GLN A 811 57.04 -12.21 -11.09
C GLN A 811 55.55 -12.06 -11.38
N VAL A 812 54.79 -11.39 -10.51
CA VAL A 812 53.38 -11.09 -10.75
C VAL A 812 53.25 -10.33 -12.08
N PRO A 813 52.46 -10.82 -13.06
CA PRO A 813 52.27 -10.11 -14.31
C PRO A 813 51.57 -8.78 -14.05
N GLU A 814 52.12 -7.65 -14.50
CA GLU A 814 51.45 -6.34 -14.38
C GLU A 814 50.74 -5.96 -15.67
#